data_AF-A0A0V1KZW4-F1
#
_entry.id   AF-A0A0V1KZW4-F1
#
_cell.length_a   1.000
_cell.length_b   1.000
_cell.length_c   1.000
_cell.angle_alpha   90.00
_cell.angle_beta   90.00
_cell.angle_gamma   90.00
#
_symmetry.space_group_name_H-M   'P 1'
#
loop_
_entity.id
_entity.type
_entity.pdbx_description
1 polymer ?
#
loop_
_entity_poly.entity_id
_entity_poly.type
_entity_poly.pdbx_seq_one_letter_code
_entity_poly.pdbx_strand_id
1 'polypeptide(L)'
;MGTSVSLASSPEPDDLSPVERAREILKQTPLRFASMIRLSRIINDSSPADRLQLVHSGILRRIVELINGYYNCWNKLKVVDGMEKLSNSTCSSVNSHRRHQNNSFVSQITVGRRKTHTTAAANRGIGYGCGSTRCQWDIERYIEETIVREEQLAWLMHALVAFLHSSSPDFTDPTAAFEEIEKGQRPHVNADVVQLLRQSSVITMAKYNLKNESIFDISERLDFYQALLETIAAMAIYPQLAPIVLTQHSPSEESLTRQLLPRFRSLIVSYLAFIRLKLRTPDLRLSEFLERVDVCHKLLIICQERHSAKLEIDASSLTMLNTIPQTPSDSEQSSLSSSSCADDINQTISIINIAPQPSLYTRWMKAKQIRSWRIIDENGKLLVPYTYGKEAKSLNPLSLSFKARKRIAREIASLENNIPLNESNSIFVCIDESRCDLMKVLITGPDQTPYQNGCFEFDVFFPANYPFVPPKMTFLTTNSGEVRFNPNLYQDGKVCLSILNTWEGRPEEKWNPYCSLLQLLVSVQALIFVKEPYFNEPGFEKYICTDKGQHLSKSYNQQLNHATLQLAIVEQLRKPPECFKDIILRHFWFKKDSVRQQAQQCLNDAMLNCAKGSRHEDRKLLYPSEIETLSLKTVATTVEALNFHLNRLEKTRGLCEDGE
;
A
#
# COMPACT_ATOMS: atom_id res chain seq x y z
N MET A 1 41.00 25.55 -26.00
CA MET A 1 40.60 26.83 -25.39
C MET A 1 39.19 27.14 -25.84
N GLY A 2 38.22 26.97 -24.94
CA GLY A 2 36.81 27.22 -25.20
C GLY A 2 36.21 27.82 -23.95
N THR A 3 35.87 29.10 -24.04
CA THR A 3 35.44 30.00 -22.99
C THR A 3 34.14 29.54 -22.33
N SER A 4 34.21 29.25 -21.03
CA SER A 4 33.03 29.10 -20.17
C SER A 4 32.31 30.43 -20.04
N VAL A 5 31.05 30.47 -20.49
CA VAL A 5 30.14 31.58 -20.25
C VAL A 5 29.75 31.56 -18.78
N SER A 6 30.35 32.45 -17.99
CA SER A 6 29.90 32.76 -16.63
C SER A 6 28.47 33.31 -16.69
N LEU A 7 27.53 32.59 -16.08
CA LEU A 7 26.22 33.13 -15.73
C LEU A 7 26.45 34.27 -14.74
N ALA A 8 26.21 35.50 -15.19
CA ALA A 8 26.34 36.71 -14.40
C ALA A 8 25.50 36.60 -13.11
N SER A 9 26.20 36.55 -11.98
CA SER A 9 25.61 36.74 -10.65
C SER A 9 25.12 38.17 -10.53
N SER A 10 23.82 38.34 -10.29
CA SER A 10 23.30 39.61 -9.78
C SER A 10 23.99 39.91 -8.44
N PRO A 11 24.55 41.10 -8.20
CA PRO A 11 25.19 41.43 -6.93
C PRO A 11 24.09 41.69 -5.89
N GLU A 12 23.97 40.80 -4.90
CA GLU A 12 23.21 41.07 -3.67
C GLU A 12 24.19 41.58 -2.59
N PRO A 13 23.73 42.42 -1.65
CA PRO A 13 24.60 43.23 -0.80
C PRO A 13 25.40 42.35 0.17
N ASP A 14 26.72 42.51 0.17
CA ASP A 14 27.68 41.80 1.05
C ASP A 14 27.54 42.17 2.55
N ASP A 15 26.51 42.92 2.95
CA ASP A 15 26.35 43.47 4.31
C ASP A 15 25.46 42.61 5.25
N LEU A 16 24.85 41.52 4.78
CA LEU A 16 23.95 40.70 5.61
C LEU A 16 24.67 39.54 6.31
N SER A 17 24.40 39.37 7.60
CA SER A 17 24.94 38.26 8.39
C SER A 17 24.49 36.89 7.84
N PRO A 18 25.24 35.79 8.07
CA PRO A 18 24.83 34.44 7.68
C PRO A 18 23.42 34.06 8.17
N VAL A 19 23.05 34.51 9.36
CA VAL A 19 21.72 34.30 9.97
C VAL A 19 20.62 35.03 9.19
N GLU A 20 20.84 36.28 8.80
CA GLU A 20 19.87 37.07 8.04
C GLU A 20 19.67 36.52 6.64
N ARG A 21 20.75 36.11 5.97
CA ARG A 21 20.68 35.43 4.66
C ARG A 21 19.89 34.13 4.75
N ALA A 22 20.13 33.31 5.78
CA ALA A 22 19.36 32.09 6.01
C ALA A 22 17.87 32.38 6.27
N ARG A 23 17.56 33.44 7.02
CA ARG A 23 16.18 33.86 7.32
C ARG A 23 15.43 34.31 6.07
N GLU A 24 16.06 35.08 5.19
CA GLU A 24 15.43 35.52 3.93
C GLU A 24 15.16 34.35 2.97
N ILE A 25 16.06 33.36 2.93
CA ILE A 25 15.83 32.13 2.16
C ILE A 25 14.59 31.39 2.67
N LEU A 26 14.47 31.20 3.99
CA LEU A 26 13.36 30.46 4.61
C LEU A 26 12.00 31.21 4.63
N LYS A 27 11.97 32.47 4.19
CA LYS A 27 10.73 33.23 3.95
C LYS A 27 10.12 32.96 2.57
N GLN A 28 10.88 32.39 1.64
CA GLN A 28 10.39 32.14 0.27
C GLN A 28 9.27 31.09 0.27
N THR A 29 8.15 31.39 -0.38
CA THR A 29 7.03 30.45 -0.58
C THR A 29 6.58 30.46 -2.03
N PRO A 30 6.84 29.40 -2.83
CA PRO A 30 7.61 28.20 -2.47
C PRO A 30 9.11 28.50 -2.30
N LEU A 31 9.85 27.61 -1.63
CA LEU A 31 11.31 27.70 -1.58
C LEU A 31 11.85 27.48 -3.00
N ARG A 32 13.00 28.08 -3.31
CA ARG A 32 13.67 27.88 -4.59
C ARG A 32 14.89 26.99 -4.41
N PHE A 33 15.10 26.04 -5.32
CA PHE A 33 16.24 25.12 -5.29
C PHE A 33 17.58 25.85 -5.11
N ALA A 34 17.84 26.89 -5.90
CA ALA A 34 19.07 27.69 -5.82
C ALA A 34 19.23 28.43 -4.47
N SER A 35 18.12 28.77 -3.80
CA SER A 35 18.16 29.36 -2.46
C SER A 35 18.46 28.29 -1.41
N MET A 36 17.90 27.09 -1.56
CA MET A 36 18.16 25.97 -0.64
C MET A 36 19.59 25.45 -0.72
N ILE A 37 20.20 25.39 -1.92
CA ILE A 37 21.63 25.12 -2.06
C ILE A 37 22.47 26.15 -1.31
N ARG A 38 22.11 27.44 -1.43
CA ARG A 38 22.78 28.53 -0.71
C ARG A 38 22.62 28.38 0.81
N LEU A 39 21.44 27.99 1.28
CA LEU A 39 21.20 27.72 2.70
C LEU A 39 22.09 26.57 3.22
N SER A 40 22.14 25.45 2.51
CA SER A 40 23.00 24.32 2.89
C SER A 40 24.48 24.70 2.90
N ARG A 41 24.92 25.53 1.97
CA ARG A 41 26.30 26.07 1.97
C ARG A 41 26.57 26.95 3.18
N ILE A 42 25.67 27.89 3.49
CA ILE A 42 25.77 28.74 4.70
C ILE A 42 25.90 27.87 5.95
N ILE A 43 25.11 26.81 6.07
CA ILE A 43 25.13 25.90 7.22
C ILE A 43 26.45 25.10 7.28
N ASN A 44 26.92 24.57 6.16
CA ASN A 44 28.16 23.78 6.10
C ASN A 44 29.40 24.64 6.43
N ASP A 45 29.46 25.87 5.92
CA ASP A 45 30.57 26.80 6.13
C ASP A 45 30.56 27.44 7.54
N SER A 46 29.50 27.23 8.33
CA SER A 46 29.35 27.79 9.67
C SER A 46 30.23 27.08 10.71
N SER A 47 30.94 27.86 11.53
CA SER A 47 31.69 27.34 12.69
C SER A 47 30.77 26.76 13.77
N PRO A 48 31.27 25.95 14.73
CA PRO A 48 30.45 25.45 15.83
C PRO A 48 29.74 26.56 16.64
N ALA A 49 30.38 27.73 16.79
CA ALA A 49 29.79 28.89 17.46
C ALA A 49 28.67 29.53 16.62
N ASP A 50 28.86 29.66 15.30
CA ASP A 50 27.85 30.19 14.39
C ASP A 50 26.63 29.28 14.32
N ARG A 51 26.80 27.95 14.45
CA ARG A 51 25.67 27.01 14.52
C ARG A 51 24.84 27.16 15.77
N LEU A 52 25.46 27.42 16.91
CA LEU A 52 24.71 27.78 18.12
C LEU A 52 23.92 29.07 17.91
N GLN A 53 24.49 30.05 17.20
CA GLN A 53 23.75 31.26 16.83
C GLN A 53 22.59 30.97 15.87
N LEU A 54 22.73 30.04 14.92
CA LEU A 54 21.63 29.62 14.04
C LEU A 54 20.48 28.98 14.84
N VAL A 55 20.79 28.19 15.88
CA VAL A 55 19.78 27.63 16.79
C VAL A 55 19.09 28.74 17.58
N HIS A 56 19.86 29.60 18.27
CA HIS A 56 19.32 30.70 19.07
C HIS A 56 18.50 31.69 18.23
N SER A 57 18.88 31.91 16.97
CA SER A 57 18.19 32.79 16.04
C SER A 57 16.94 32.17 15.41
N GLY A 58 16.59 30.93 15.77
CA GLY A 58 15.39 30.23 15.35
C GLY A 58 15.42 29.65 13.94
N ILE A 59 16.59 29.59 13.28
CA ILE A 59 16.71 29.08 11.91
C ILE A 59 16.34 27.59 11.85
N LEU A 60 16.90 26.79 12.76
CA LEU A 60 16.59 25.35 12.83
C LEU A 60 15.11 25.11 13.15
N ARG A 61 14.56 25.89 14.09
CA ARG A 61 13.11 25.85 14.42
C ARG A 61 12.26 26.09 13.18
N ARG A 62 12.62 27.10 12.38
CA ARG A 62 11.91 27.42 11.14
C ARG A 62 11.99 26.29 10.10
N ILE A 63 13.13 25.63 9.96
CA ILE A 63 13.28 24.46 9.07
C ILE A 63 12.32 23.34 9.51
N VAL A 64 12.32 23.00 10.80
CA VAL A 64 11.44 21.94 11.34
C VAL A 64 9.96 22.32 11.22
N GLU A 65 9.59 23.57 11.46
CA GLU A 65 8.23 24.08 11.24
C GLU A 65 7.78 23.94 9.78
N LEU A 66 8.65 24.22 8.81
CA LEU A 66 8.35 24.07 7.39
C LEU A 66 8.18 22.59 7.03
N ILE A 67 9.04 21.70 7.53
CA ILE A 67 8.89 20.23 7.35
C ILE A 67 7.53 19.79 7.88
N ASN A 68 7.19 20.16 9.12
CA ASN A 68 5.91 19.84 9.74
C ASN A 68 4.74 20.45 8.96
N GLY A 69 4.88 21.67 8.44
CA GLY A 69 3.85 22.35 7.66
C GLY A 69 3.56 21.63 6.34
N TYR A 70 4.58 21.34 5.56
CA TYR A 70 4.44 20.60 4.30
C TYR A 70 3.87 19.18 4.52
N TYR A 71 4.28 18.50 5.59
CA TYR A 71 3.75 17.18 5.96
C TYR A 71 2.31 17.21 6.50
N ASN A 72 1.96 18.17 7.37
CA ASN A 72 0.62 18.23 7.96
C ASN A 72 -0.43 18.73 6.97
N CYS A 73 -0.08 19.62 6.03
CA CYS A 73 -0.94 19.96 4.90
C CYS A 73 -1.29 18.72 4.07
N TRP A 74 -0.37 17.77 3.95
CA TRP A 74 -0.60 16.50 3.28
C TRP A 74 -1.55 15.57 4.05
N ASN A 75 -1.39 15.45 5.37
CA ASN A 75 -2.30 14.64 6.18
C ASN A 75 -3.72 15.24 6.28
N LYS A 76 -3.87 16.58 6.31
CA LYS A 76 -5.20 17.21 6.29
C LYS A 76 -5.96 16.94 4.99
N LEU A 77 -5.27 16.88 3.84
CA LEU A 77 -5.86 16.47 2.57
C LEU A 77 -6.33 15.01 2.60
N LYS A 78 -5.61 14.11 3.30
CA LYS A 78 -6.02 12.70 3.48
C LYS A 78 -7.14 12.50 4.49
N VAL A 79 -7.23 13.32 5.55
CA VAL A 79 -8.27 13.20 6.59
C VAL A 79 -9.63 13.72 6.12
N VAL A 80 -9.67 14.70 5.21
CA VAL A 80 -10.93 15.14 4.58
C VAL A 80 -11.54 14.04 3.69
N ASP A 81 -10.75 13.06 3.26
CA ASP A 81 -11.21 11.87 2.51
C ASP A 81 -11.55 10.66 3.40
N GLY A 82 -11.45 10.79 4.73
CA GLY A 82 -11.41 9.64 5.63
C GLY A 82 -12.42 9.57 6.76
N MET A 83 -13.27 10.58 7.01
CA MET A 83 -14.32 10.52 8.04
C MET A 83 -15.24 11.76 7.99
N GLU A 84 -16.41 11.64 7.35
CA GLU A 84 -17.59 12.38 7.81
C GLU A 84 -18.53 11.38 8.50
N LYS A 85 -18.47 11.34 9.83
CA LYS A 85 -19.64 11.27 10.72
C LYS A 85 -19.25 11.30 12.20
N LEU A 86 -19.97 12.16 12.94
CA LEU A 86 -20.10 12.32 14.40
C LEU A 86 -18.94 13.00 15.17
N SER A 87 -19.06 14.31 15.40
CA SER A 87 -19.80 14.81 16.56
C SER A 87 -19.90 16.34 16.53
N ASN A 88 -21.13 16.84 16.71
CA ASN A 88 -21.38 18.24 17.05
C ASN A 88 -20.95 18.45 18.51
N SER A 89 -20.01 19.36 18.77
CA SER A 89 -20.16 20.37 19.81
C SER A 89 -19.03 21.41 19.78
N THR A 90 -19.46 22.67 19.72
CA THR A 90 -18.77 23.88 20.20
C THR A 90 -17.34 24.16 19.73
N CYS A 91 -17.22 24.92 18.64
CA CYS A 91 -16.14 25.89 18.53
C CYS A 91 -16.73 27.28 18.26
N SER A 92 -16.49 28.17 19.22
CA SER A 92 -16.90 29.56 19.26
C SER A 92 -16.25 30.38 18.14
N SER A 93 -17.11 31.16 17.51
CA SER A 93 -16.83 32.25 16.57
C SER A 93 -15.63 33.12 16.99
N VAL A 94 -14.61 33.22 16.14
CA VAL A 94 -13.79 34.44 15.99
C VAL A 94 -13.40 34.64 14.51
N ASN A 95 -14.13 35.56 13.86
CA ASN A 95 -13.75 36.48 12.78
C ASN A 95 -12.84 36.00 11.63
N SER A 96 -13.48 35.52 10.56
CA SER A 96 -12.92 35.42 9.21
C SER A 96 -13.32 36.62 8.35
N HIS A 97 -12.62 37.74 8.48
CA HIS A 97 -12.64 38.81 7.47
C HIS A 97 -11.21 39.15 7.04
N ARG A 98 -11.00 39.14 5.72
CA ARG A 98 -9.77 39.42 4.93
C ARG A 98 -8.87 38.22 4.61
N ARG A 99 -9.11 37.62 3.43
CA ARG A 99 -8.10 37.37 2.38
C ARG A 99 -8.76 36.79 1.12
N HIS A 100 -9.53 37.64 0.43
CA HIS A 100 -9.75 37.51 -1.01
C HIS A 100 -8.95 38.62 -1.67
N GLN A 101 -7.75 38.31 -2.14
CA GLN A 101 -7.09 38.91 -3.30
C GLN A 101 -5.71 38.27 -3.46
N ASN A 102 -5.37 37.99 -4.73
CA ASN A 102 -4.10 37.51 -5.25
C ASN A 102 -3.90 35.99 -5.27
N ASN A 103 -4.60 35.34 -6.21
CA ASN A 103 -4.06 34.19 -6.92
C ASN A 103 -4.38 34.34 -8.42
N SER A 104 -3.62 35.22 -9.09
CA SER A 104 -3.60 35.37 -10.54
C SER A 104 -2.14 35.31 -11.01
N PHE A 105 -1.59 34.10 -11.17
CA PHE A 105 -0.26 33.95 -11.77
C PHE A 105 -0.02 32.65 -12.55
N VAL A 106 -0.95 31.69 -12.59
CA VAL A 106 -0.73 30.41 -13.32
C VAL A 106 -1.59 30.30 -14.58
N SER A 107 -1.76 31.41 -15.31
CA SER A 107 -2.54 31.44 -16.56
C SER A 107 -1.78 32.04 -17.77
N GLN A 108 -0.45 32.10 -17.75
CA GLN A 108 0.31 32.71 -18.86
C GLN A 108 1.50 31.90 -19.41
N ILE A 109 1.50 30.56 -19.29
CA ILE A 109 2.46 29.73 -20.02
C ILE A 109 1.76 28.51 -20.63
N THR A 110 0.89 28.74 -21.62
CA THR A 110 0.64 27.81 -22.74
C THR A 110 -0.32 28.45 -23.75
N VAL A 111 0.24 29.10 -24.77
CA VAL A 111 -0.52 29.46 -25.98
C VAL A 111 -0.27 28.38 -27.02
N GLY A 112 -1.33 27.70 -27.45
CA GLY A 112 -1.38 27.09 -28.78
C GLY A 112 -1.82 25.62 -28.88
N ARG A 113 -3.08 25.30 -28.61
CA ARG A 113 -3.78 24.30 -29.46
C ARG A 113 -5.30 24.46 -29.43
N ARG A 114 -5.88 24.53 -30.63
CA ARG A 114 -7.28 24.89 -30.93
C ARG A 114 -8.26 23.86 -30.37
N LYS A 115 -9.35 24.36 -29.78
CA LYS A 115 -10.58 23.62 -29.45
C LYS A 115 -11.43 23.44 -30.72
N THR A 116 -11.96 22.24 -30.93
CA THR A 116 -13.13 22.00 -31.79
C THR A 116 -14.28 21.53 -30.92
N HIS A 117 -15.39 22.28 -30.96
CA HIS A 117 -16.64 21.97 -30.30
C HIS A 117 -17.37 20.84 -31.04
N THR A 118 -17.87 19.85 -30.30
CA THR A 118 -19.04 19.07 -30.69
C THR A 118 -19.91 18.82 -29.46
N THR A 119 -21.15 19.28 -29.59
CA THR A 119 -22.27 19.17 -28.67
C THR A 119 -22.86 17.75 -28.69
N ALA A 120 -23.03 17.10 -27.54
CA ALA A 120 -24.00 16.02 -27.39
C ALA A 120 -24.49 15.90 -25.94
N ALA A 121 -25.82 15.82 -25.85
CA ALA A 121 -26.73 15.80 -24.72
C ALA A 121 -26.28 15.10 -23.42
N ALA A 122 -26.61 15.76 -22.31
CA ALA A 122 -26.43 15.30 -20.94
C ALA A 122 -27.50 14.27 -20.53
N ASN A 123 -27.06 13.09 -20.12
CA ASN A 123 -27.78 12.25 -19.16
C ASN A 123 -27.01 12.31 -17.83
N ARG A 124 -27.68 12.79 -16.79
CA ARG A 124 -27.11 12.95 -15.44
C ARG A 124 -27.20 11.61 -14.69
N GLY A 125 -26.10 10.87 -14.62
CA GLY A 125 -25.86 9.87 -13.58
C GLY A 125 -25.45 10.58 -12.28
N ILE A 126 -26.16 10.31 -11.18
CA ILE A 126 -25.86 10.88 -9.87
C ILE A 126 -24.90 9.92 -9.17
N GLY A 127 -23.62 10.25 -9.19
CA GLY A 127 -22.60 9.61 -8.35
C GLY A 127 -22.82 9.98 -6.89
N TYR A 128 -22.37 9.10 -5.99
CA TYR A 128 -22.31 9.35 -4.55
C TYR A 128 -21.58 10.67 -4.29
N GLY A 129 -22.30 11.67 -3.79
CA GLY A 129 -21.76 13.00 -3.48
C GLY A 129 -22.86 14.05 -3.33
N CYS A 130 -23.45 14.16 -2.15
CA CYS A 130 -24.09 15.41 -1.75
C CYS A 130 -22.98 16.44 -1.49
N GLY A 131 -22.62 17.23 -2.50
CA GLY A 131 -21.66 18.33 -2.35
C GLY A 131 -21.18 18.90 -3.70
N SER A 132 -21.62 20.13 -4.01
CA SER A 132 -21.10 21.08 -5.01
C SER A 132 -20.56 20.54 -6.35
N THR A 133 -21.36 20.72 -7.40
CA THR A 133 -21.07 20.46 -8.83
C THR A 133 -20.07 21.42 -9.48
N ARG A 134 -18.86 21.60 -8.91
CA ARG A 134 -17.73 22.22 -9.65
C ARG A 134 -16.31 22.04 -9.09
N CYS A 135 -16.01 20.99 -8.33
CA CYS A 135 -14.61 20.60 -8.12
C CYS A 135 -14.19 19.68 -9.26
N GLN A 136 -13.65 20.24 -10.35
CA GLN A 136 -12.80 19.47 -11.25
C GLN A 136 -11.52 19.15 -10.47
N TRP A 137 -11.43 17.94 -9.94
CA TRP A 137 -10.17 17.40 -9.47
C TRP A 137 -9.23 17.33 -10.67
N ASP A 138 -8.24 18.22 -10.65
CA ASP A 138 -7.18 18.25 -11.63
C ASP A 138 -6.05 17.34 -11.13
N ILE A 139 -6.05 16.10 -11.60
CA ILE A 139 -5.08 15.07 -11.20
C ILE A 139 -3.67 15.51 -11.58
N GLU A 140 -3.49 16.12 -12.75
CA GLU A 140 -2.19 16.63 -13.20
C GLU A 140 -1.68 17.68 -12.23
N ARG A 141 -2.53 18.64 -11.86
CA ARG A 141 -2.20 19.63 -10.85
C ARG A 141 -1.93 19.02 -9.47
N TYR A 142 -2.71 18.03 -9.03
CA TYR A 142 -2.47 17.35 -7.75
C TYR A 142 -1.10 16.64 -7.73
N ILE A 143 -0.72 16.00 -8.83
CA ILE A 143 0.57 15.35 -8.98
C ILE A 143 1.69 16.39 -8.98
N GLU A 144 1.57 17.46 -9.76
CA GLU A 144 2.54 18.55 -9.78
C GLU A 144 2.73 19.17 -8.38
N GLU A 145 1.63 19.43 -7.67
CA GLU A 145 1.65 19.92 -6.29
C GLU A 145 2.25 18.92 -5.30
N THR A 146 2.18 17.62 -5.61
CA THR A 146 2.81 16.56 -4.80
C THR A 146 4.32 16.51 -5.06
N ILE A 147 4.75 16.49 -6.32
CA ILE A 147 6.17 16.47 -6.71
C ILE A 147 6.88 17.70 -6.15
N VAL A 148 6.34 18.90 -6.38
CA VAL A 148 6.92 20.15 -5.86
C VAL A 148 7.04 20.08 -4.34
N ARG A 149 6.07 19.51 -3.64
CA ARG A 149 6.10 19.40 -2.17
C ARG A 149 7.15 18.40 -1.68
N GLU A 150 7.27 17.26 -2.33
CA GLU A 150 8.28 16.24 -1.99
C GLU A 150 9.69 16.78 -2.24
N GLU A 151 9.91 17.57 -3.29
CA GLU A 151 11.16 18.29 -3.52
C GLU A 151 11.48 19.28 -2.38
N GLN A 152 10.48 20.06 -1.94
CA GLN A 152 10.66 21.02 -0.84
C GLN A 152 11.02 20.33 0.47
N LEU A 153 10.37 19.20 0.76
CA LEU A 153 10.68 18.36 1.91
C LEU A 153 12.10 17.81 1.81
N ALA A 154 12.52 17.31 0.64
CA ALA A 154 13.87 16.82 0.41
C ALA A 154 14.92 17.92 0.67
N TRP A 155 14.71 19.13 0.17
CA TRP A 155 15.64 20.25 0.39
C TRP A 155 15.75 20.66 1.86
N LEU A 156 14.63 20.67 2.59
CA LEU A 156 14.62 20.99 4.02
C LEU A 156 15.29 19.88 4.84
N MET A 157 15.08 18.61 4.48
CA MET A 157 15.74 17.46 5.09
C MET A 157 17.25 17.50 4.87
N HIS A 158 17.72 17.81 3.66
CA HIS A 158 19.15 18.01 3.41
C HIS A 158 19.74 19.19 4.18
N ALA A 159 19.00 20.30 4.33
CA ALA A 159 19.44 21.42 5.19
C ALA A 159 19.54 21.00 6.67
N LEU A 160 18.64 20.13 7.13
CA LEU A 160 18.70 19.54 8.48
C LEU A 160 19.91 18.59 8.64
N VAL A 161 20.18 17.74 7.65
CA VAL A 161 21.38 16.87 7.63
C VAL A 161 22.66 17.70 7.64
N ALA A 162 22.74 18.75 6.82
CA ALA A 162 23.85 19.70 6.78
C ALA A 162 24.09 20.33 8.16
N PHE A 163 23.02 20.70 8.86
CA PHE A 163 23.11 21.27 10.21
C PHE A 163 23.73 20.28 11.21
N LEU A 164 23.31 19.00 11.15
CA LEU A 164 23.84 17.95 12.02
C LEU A 164 25.30 17.60 11.67
N HIS A 165 25.62 17.35 10.41
CA HIS A 165 26.90 16.72 10.02
C HIS A 165 27.95 17.64 9.41
N SER A 166 27.68 18.93 9.13
CA SER A 166 28.62 19.90 8.50
C SER A 166 28.98 19.65 7.04
N SER A 167 28.85 18.41 6.56
CA SER A 167 29.17 17.96 5.21
C SER A 167 28.20 16.86 4.83
N SER A 168 28.13 16.50 3.53
CA SER A 168 27.40 15.31 3.10
C SER A 168 28.02 14.10 3.79
N PRO A 169 27.35 13.46 4.76
CA PRO A 169 27.95 12.39 5.52
C PRO A 169 28.09 11.15 4.64
N ASP A 170 29.31 10.67 4.46
CA ASP A 170 29.57 9.35 3.90
C ASP A 170 29.40 8.32 5.02
N PHE A 171 28.16 7.86 5.22
CA PHE A 171 27.78 6.94 6.30
C PHE A 171 28.36 5.52 6.17
N THR A 172 29.28 5.29 5.21
CA THR A 172 29.93 4.00 4.98
C THR A 172 30.82 3.56 6.15
N ASP A 173 31.52 4.51 6.79
CA ASP A 173 32.27 4.28 8.03
C ASP A 173 31.86 5.32 9.10
N PRO A 174 31.02 4.95 10.08
CA PRO A 174 30.57 5.87 11.11
C PRO A 174 31.56 6.07 12.27
N THR A 175 32.71 5.37 12.27
CA THR A 175 33.64 5.34 13.41
C THR A 175 34.16 6.73 13.74
N ALA A 176 34.62 7.48 12.73
CA ALA A 176 35.10 8.85 12.91
C ALA A 176 34.01 9.78 13.45
N ALA A 177 32.77 9.65 12.94
CA ALA A 177 31.65 10.46 13.40
C ALA A 177 31.29 10.17 14.87
N PHE A 178 31.34 8.90 15.30
CA PHE A 178 31.14 8.55 16.71
C PHE A 178 32.23 9.15 17.60
N GLU A 179 33.49 9.08 17.19
CA GLU A 179 34.60 9.65 17.95
C GLU A 179 34.50 11.18 18.11
N GLU A 180 34.17 11.91 17.04
CA GLU A 180 34.00 13.36 17.09
C GLU A 180 32.88 13.76 18.07
N ILE A 181 31.79 13.00 18.07
CA ILE A 181 30.64 13.26 18.94
C ILE A 181 30.99 12.94 20.40
N GLU A 182 31.71 11.85 20.66
CA GLU A 182 32.16 11.48 22.02
C GLU A 182 33.22 12.44 22.57
N LYS A 183 34.06 13.01 21.72
CA LYS A 183 35.01 14.08 22.06
C LYS A 183 34.31 15.44 22.28
N GLY A 184 32.98 15.52 22.15
CA GLY A 184 32.20 16.75 22.37
C GLY A 184 32.41 17.83 21.30
N GLN A 185 32.92 17.47 20.13
CA GLN A 185 33.28 18.42 19.07
C GLN A 185 32.06 19.00 18.32
N ARG A 186 30.84 18.57 18.67
CA ARG A 186 29.57 19.04 18.09
C ARG A 186 28.61 19.58 19.16
N PRO A 187 28.93 20.71 19.82
CA PRO A 187 28.12 21.27 20.92
C PRO A 187 26.77 21.85 20.48
N HIS A 188 26.57 22.05 19.17
CA HIS A 188 25.33 22.62 18.62
C HIS A 188 24.12 21.70 18.73
N VAL A 189 24.31 20.39 18.97
CA VAL A 189 23.21 19.44 19.27
C VAL A 189 22.99 19.41 20.78
N ASN A 190 22.25 20.41 21.27
CA ASN A 190 21.92 20.58 22.68
C ASN A 190 20.50 20.04 22.99
N ALA A 191 20.08 20.13 24.26
CA ALA A 191 18.77 19.67 24.71
C ALA A 191 17.60 20.32 23.95
N ASP A 192 17.72 21.60 23.57
CA ASP A 192 16.69 22.31 22.81
C ASP A 192 16.52 21.72 21.39
N VAL A 193 17.63 21.39 20.73
CA VAL A 193 17.62 20.71 19.42
C VAL A 193 17.00 19.32 19.52
N VAL A 194 17.33 18.57 20.58
CA VAL A 194 16.76 17.25 20.84
C VAL A 194 15.24 17.33 21.02
N GLN A 195 14.76 18.30 21.80
CA GLN A 195 13.33 18.51 22.02
C GLN A 195 12.61 18.94 20.73
N LEU A 196 13.23 19.81 19.92
CA LEU A 196 12.70 20.25 18.65
C LEU A 196 12.55 19.07 17.66
N LEU A 197 13.57 18.21 17.55
CA LEU A 197 13.53 17.05 16.67
C LEU A 197 12.59 15.95 17.17
N ARG A 198 12.44 15.80 18.48
CA ARG A 198 11.43 14.90 19.08
C ARG A 198 10.00 15.28 18.69
N GLN A 199 9.73 16.58 18.51
CA GLN A 199 8.43 17.10 18.08
C GLN A 199 8.28 17.20 16.56
N SER A 200 9.32 16.83 15.79
CA SER A 200 9.28 16.87 14.34
C SER A 200 8.48 15.69 13.76
N SER A 201 7.88 15.90 12.59
CA SER A 201 7.18 14.84 11.86
C SER A 201 8.11 13.90 11.09
N VAL A 202 9.44 14.06 11.20
CA VAL A 202 10.42 13.30 10.41
C VAL A 202 10.28 11.80 10.65
N ILE A 203 10.22 11.36 11.91
CA ILE A 203 10.10 9.93 12.24
C ILE A 203 8.72 9.39 11.88
N THR A 204 7.66 10.17 12.08
CA THR A 204 6.31 9.80 11.65
C THR A 204 6.25 9.63 10.13
N MET A 205 6.87 10.55 9.39
CA MET A 205 6.99 10.51 7.93
C MET A 205 7.80 9.29 7.47
N ALA A 206 8.90 8.98 8.16
CA ALA A 206 9.72 7.79 7.91
C ALA A 206 8.89 6.50 8.06
N LYS A 207 8.23 6.33 9.22
CA LYS A 207 7.41 5.15 9.49
C LYS A 207 6.25 5.02 8.52
N TYR A 208 5.57 6.12 8.21
CA TYR A 208 4.44 6.11 7.29
C TYR A 208 4.84 5.73 5.87
N ASN A 209 5.90 6.36 5.34
CA ASN A 209 6.33 6.11 3.97
C ASN A 209 6.86 4.68 3.90
N LEU A 210 7.89 4.31 4.67
CA LEU A 210 8.54 2.98 4.57
C LEU A 210 7.59 1.78 4.77
N LYS A 211 6.42 2.00 5.41
CA LYS A 211 5.38 0.98 5.59
C LYS A 211 4.50 0.75 4.36
N ASN A 212 4.15 1.80 3.61
CA ASN A 212 3.05 1.77 2.64
C ASN A 212 3.55 1.93 1.20
N GLU A 213 4.43 1.03 0.75
CA GLU A 213 5.21 1.31 -0.47
C GLU A 213 4.99 0.32 -1.62
N SER A 214 4.75 0.90 -2.79
CA SER A 214 4.99 0.25 -4.06
C SER A 214 6.40 0.59 -4.55
N ILE A 215 7.04 -0.35 -5.26
CA ILE A 215 8.32 -0.06 -5.91
C ILE A 215 8.20 1.04 -6.97
N PHE A 216 7.01 1.24 -7.51
CA PHE A 216 6.72 2.34 -8.42
C PHE A 216 6.91 3.67 -7.70
N ASP A 217 6.27 3.85 -6.55
CA ASP A 217 6.36 5.07 -5.74
C ASP A 217 7.79 5.34 -5.27
N ILE A 218 8.55 4.29 -4.92
CA ILE A 218 9.98 4.42 -4.59
C ILE A 218 10.74 4.98 -5.79
N SER A 219 10.57 4.35 -6.95
CA SER A 219 11.37 4.65 -8.15
C SER A 219 11.16 6.05 -8.72
N GLU A 220 10.00 6.66 -8.47
CA GLU A 220 9.69 8.02 -8.90
C GLU A 220 10.09 9.08 -7.86
N ARG A 221 10.31 8.69 -6.59
CA ARG A 221 10.55 9.60 -5.46
C ARG A 221 11.90 9.39 -4.78
N LEU A 222 12.90 8.93 -5.53
CA LEU A 222 14.21 8.55 -4.99
C LEU A 222 14.87 9.66 -4.17
N ASP A 223 14.81 10.91 -4.63
CA ASP A 223 15.47 12.04 -3.95
C ASP A 223 14.82 12.32 -2.58
N PHE A 224 13.49 12.22 -2.49
CA PHE A 224 12.77 12.35 -1.22
C PHE A 224 13.14 11.23 -0.24
N TYR A 225 13.16 9.98 -0.71
CA TYR A 225 13.53 8.84 0.12
C TYR A 225 14.98 8.90 0.58
N GLN A 226 15.87 9.33 -0.30
CA GLN A 226 17.28 9.48 0.03
C GLN A 226 17.45 10.53 1.14
N ALA A 227 16.86 11.72 0.97
CA ALA A 227 16.91 12.77 1.98
C ALA A 227 16.31 12.31 3.32
N LEU A 228 15.22 11.54 3.28
CA LEU A 228 14.57 10.97 4.46
C LEU A 228 15.48 9.96 5.19
N LEU A 229 16.07 9.01 4.47
CA LEU A 229 16.97 8.00 5.03
C LEU A 229 18.27 8.62 5.57
N GLU A 230 18.83 9.61 4.87
CA GLU A 230 20.00 10.37 5.34
C GLU A 230 19.68 11.16 6.62
N THR A 231 18.48 11.73 6.73
CA THR A 231 18.04 12.45 7.93
C THR A 231 17.93 11.51 9.13
N ILE A 232 17.32 10.34 8.93
CA ILE A 232 17.19 9.30 9.97
C ILE A 232 18.57 8.81 10.41
N ALA A 233 19.46 8.54 9.45
CA ALA A 233 20.84 8.13 9.69
C ALA A 233 21.61 9.20 10.50
N ALA A 234 21.52 10.47 10.08
CA ALA A 234 22.17 11.58 10.78
C ALA A 234 21.67 11.72 12.22
N MET A 235 20.37 11.52 12.47
CA MET A 235 19.80 11.55 13.81
C MET A 235 20.25 10.36 14.66
N ALA A 236 20.33 9.15 14.10
CA ALA A 236 20.67 7.94 14.85
C ALA A 236 22.09 7.90 15.40
N ILE A 237 23.03 8.63 14.78
CA ILE A 237 24.43 8.70 15.24
C ILE A 237 24.55 9.40 16.60
N TYR A 238 23.70 10.39 16.88
CA TYR A 238 23.77 11.14 18.13
C TYR A 238 23.14 10.35 19.28
N PRO A 239 23.86 10.06 20.37
CA PRO A 239 23.33 9.29 21.49
C PRO A 239 22.04 9.87 22.11
N GLN A 240 21.87 11.19 22.07
CA GLN A 240 20.69 11.89 22.61
C GLN A 240 19.46 11.80 21.68
N LEU A 241 19.67 11.61 20.37
CA LEU A 241 18.62 11.50 19.35
C LEU A 241 18.32 10.05 18.98
N ALA A 242 19.29 9.14 19.16
CA ALA A 242 19.16 7.72 18.85
C ALA A 242 17.90 7.07 19.45
N PRO A 243 17.47 7.35 20.70
CA PRO A 243 16.24 6.78 21.25
C PRO A 243 14.98 7.20 20.47
N ILE A 244 14.96 8.40 19.88
CA ILE A 244 13.82 8.91 19.10
C ILE A 244 13.65 8.10 17.81
N VAL A 245 14.75 7.61 17.24
CA VAL A 245 14.76 6.84 15.99
C VAL A 245 14.58 5.34 16.24
N LEU A 246 15.26 4.82 17.26
CA LEU A 246 15.51 3.39 17.46
C LEU A 246 14.53 2.71 18.41
N THR A 247 13.93 3.46 19.36
CA THR A 247 13.05 2.88 20.38
C THR A 247 11.63 2.67 19.84
N GLN A 248 11.04 1.52 20.18
CA GLN A 248 9.61 1.25 19.98
C GLN A 248 8.84 1.83 21.17
N HIS A 249 7.84 2.67 20.93
CA HIS A 249 7.03 3.24 22.01
C HIS A 249 5.88 2.33 22.42
N SER A 250 5.49 1.38 21.57
CA SER A 250 4.50 0.35 21.87
C SER A 250 4.88 -1.00 21.26
N PRO A 251 4.42 -2.13 21.83
CA PRO A 251 4.66 -3.47 21.28
C PRO A 251 3.97 -3.71 19.93
N SER A 252 2.99 -2.88 19.56
CA SER A 252 2.30 -2.90 18.26
C SER A 252 2.98 -2.07 17.17
N GLU A 253 3.96 -1.24 17.54
CA GLU A 253 4.64 -0.34 16.63
C GLU A 253 5.79 -1.04 15.92
N GLU A 254 5.78 -1.01 14.58
CA GLU A 254 6.82 -1.64 13.78
C GLU A 254 8.15 -0.91 13.93
N SER A 255 9.22 -1.67 14.22
CA SER A 255 10.57 -1.13 14.35
C SER A 255 11.09 -0.65 12.99
N LEU A 256 11.59 0.59 12.95
CA LEU A 256 12.22 1.16 11.77
C LEU A 256 13.38 0.28 11.26
N THR A 257 14.29 -0.09 12.18
CA THR A 257 15.50 -0.85 11.88
C THR A 257 15.24 -2.33 11.65
N ARG A 258 14.39 -2.97 12.48
CA ARG A 258 14.21 -4.43 12.43
C ARG A 258 13.14 -4.91 11.45
N GLN A 259 12.19 -4.06 11.06
CA GLN A 259 11.03 -4.48 10.27
C GLN A 259 10.85 -3.62 9.02
N LEU A 260 10.68 -2.31 9.17
CA LEU A 260 10.31 -1.44 8.04
C LEU A 260 11.42 -1.32 6.99
N LEU A 261 12.63 -0.96 7.39
CA LEU A 261 13.75 -0.77 6.46
C LEU A 261 14.21 -2.08 5.78
N PRO A 262 14.29 -3.24 6.47
CA PRO A 262 14.55 -4.52 5.81
C PRO A 262 13.48 -4.88 4.77
N ARG A 263 12.20 -4.64 5.06
CA ARG A 263 11.10 -4.89 4.11
C ARG A 263 11.19 -3.97 2.89
N PHE A 264 11.42 -2.68 3.12
CA PHE A 264 11.66 -1.69 2.06
C PHE A 264 12.83 -2.08 1.16
N ARG A 265 13.97 -2.46 1.76
CA ARG A 265 15.14 -2.97 1.05
C ARG A 265 14.82 -4.22 0.23
N SER A 266 14.13 -5.19 0.84
CA SER A 266 13.75 -6.45 0.16
C SER A 266 12.92 -6.20 -1.08
N LEU A 267 12.00 -5.24 -1.05
CA LEU A 267 11.17 -4.86 -2.19
C LEU A 267 12.03 -4.36 -3.37
N ILE A 268 13.04 -3.54 -3.10
CA ILE A 268 13.97 -3.02 -4.11
C ILE A 268 14.83 -4.16 -4.70
N VAL A 269 15.37 -5.03 -3.84
CA VAL A 269 16.17 -6.19 -4.26
C VAL A 269 15.36 -7.12 -5.16
N SER A 270 14.13 -7.46 -4.77
CA SER A 270 13.23 -8.30 -5.56
C SER A 270 12.97 -7.71 -6.95
N TYR A 271 12.70 -6.41 -7.05
CA TYR A 271 12.50 -5.75 -8.33
C TYR A 271 13.75 -5.75 -9.21
N LEU A 272 14.92 -5.44 -8.64
CA LEU A 272 16.18 -5.44 -9.40
C LEU A 272 16.52 -6.84 -9.92
N ALA A 273 16.27 -7.88 -9.11
CA ALA A 273 16.39 -9.27 -9.53
C ALA A 273 15.40 -9.60 -10.67
N PHE A 274 14.15 -9.19 -10.53
CA PHE A 274 13.11 -9.39 -11.54
C PHE A 274 13.50 -8.74 -12.88
N ILE A 275 13.90 -7.46 -12.87
CA ILE A 275 14.29 -6.73 -14.08
C ILE A 275 15.51 -7.37 -14.73
N ARG A 276 16.52 -7.78 -13.94
CA ARG A 276 17.70 -8.46 -14.45
C ARG A 276 17.33 -9.76 -15.17
N LEU A 277 16.43 -10.56 -14.60
CA LEU A 277 16.00 -11.84 -15.15
C LEU A 277 15.08 -11.69 -16.37
N LYS A 278 14.07 -10.82 -16.29
CA LYS A 278 12.97 -10.73 -17.27
C LYS A 278 13.22 -9.69 -18.36
N LEU A 279 13.84 -8.55 -18.04
CA LEU A 279 14.08 -7.47 -19.01
C LEU A 279 15.53 -7.41 -19.51
N ARG A 280 16.47 -8.11 -18.85
CA ARG A 280 17.91 -8.15 -19.19
C ARG A 280 18.57 -6.77 -19.28
N THR A 281 18.02 -5.78 -18.59
CA THR A 281 18.54 -4.39 -18.55
C THR A 281 18.63 -3.91 -17.11
N PRO A 282 19.77 -3.41 -16.62
CA PRO A 282 19.87 -2.95 -15.23
C PRO A 282 19.16 -1.61 -15.01
N ASP A 283 18.52 -1.44 -13.84
CA ASP A 283 18.01 -0.15 -13.37
C ASP A 283 19.07 0.55 -12.51
N LEU A 284 20.04 1.22 -13.16
CA LEU A 284 21.22 1.77 -12.48
C LEU A 284 20.88 2.76 -11.37
N ARG A 285 19.91 3.65 -11.58
CA ARG A 285 19.45 4.63 -10.57
C ARG A 285 18.98 3.95 -9.29
N LEU A 286 18.18 2.90 -9.43
CA LEU A 286 17.64 2.20 -8.28
C LEU A 286 18.68 1.27 -7.63
N SER A 287 19.63 0.75 -8.42
CA SER A 287 20.78 0.01 -7.91
C SER A 287 21.67 0.90 -7.04
N GLU A 288 21.99 2.12 -7.50
CA GLU A 288 22.75 3.11 -6.72
C GLU A 288 21.97 3.53 -5.46
N PHE A 289 20.66 3.72 -5.58
CA PHE A 289 19.81 4.00 -4.42
C PHE A 289 19.81 2.85 -3.40
N LEU A 290 19.79 1.59 -3.85
CA LEU A 290 19.89 0.41 -2.97
C LEU A 290 21.20 0.40 -2.17
N GLU A 291 22.32 0.83 -2.76
CA GLU A 291 23.59 0.94 -2.03
C GLU A 291 23.47 1.94 -0.86
N ARG A 292 22.78 3.06 -1.07
CA ARG A 292 22.51 4.05 -0.01
C ARG A 292 21.58 3.50 1.08
N VAL A 293 20.56 2.72 0.69
CA VAL A 293 19.67 2.01 1.62
C VAL A 293 20.47 1.01 2.47
N ASP A 294 21.40 0.27 1.86
CA ASP A 294 22.24 -0.71 2.55
C ASP A 294 23.19 -0.05 3.54
N VAL A 295 23.76 1.10 3.18
CA VAL A 295 24.58 1.92 4.09
C VAL A 295 23.75 2.40 5.29
N CYS A 296 22.57 2.99 5.03
CA CYS A 296 21.66 3.45 6.09
C CYS A 296 21.25 2.30 7.02
N HIS A 297 20.88 1.15 6.46
CA HIS A 297 20.46 -0.01 7.24
C HIS A 297 21.57 -0.54 8.15
N LYS A 298 22.80 -0.68 7.63
CA LYS A 298 23.97 -1.08 8.42
C LYS A 298 24.24 -0.11 9.56
N LEU A 299 24.22 1.19 9.27
CA LEU A 299 24.43 2.24 10.28
C LEU A 299 23.40 2.12 11.42
N LEU A 300 22.11 1.97 11.10
CA LEU A 300 21.07 1.89 12.11
C LEU A 300 21.20 0.65 13.00
N ILE A 301 21.69 -0.48 12.47
CA ILE A 301 22.01 -1.67 13.27
C ILE A 301 23.15 -1.36 14.25
N ILE A 302 24.24 -0.75 13.78
CA ILE A 302 25.38 -0.37 14.64
C ILE A 302 24.93 0.59 15.75
N CYS A 303 24.12 1.60 15.41
CA CYS A 303 23.56 2.53 16.39
C CYS A 303 22.66 1.83 17.42
N GLN A 304 21.85 0.85 16.98
CA GLN A 304 20.99 0.06 17.86
C GLN A 304 21.80 -0.76 18.87
N GLU A 305 22.84 -1.46 18.42
CA GLU A 305 23.72 -2.25 19.29
C GLU A 305 24.44 -1.36 20.30
N ARG A 306 24.97 -0.23 19.84
CA ARG A 306 25.67 0.74 20.69
C ARG A 306 24.74 1.38 21.74
N HIS A 307 23.47 1.60 21.38
CA HIS A 307 22.46 2.11 22.31
C HIS A 307 22.09 1.06 23.37
N SER A 308 21.87 -0.20 22.97
CA SER A 308 21.57 -1.30 23.91
C SER A 308 22.71 -1.53 24.90
N ALA A 309 23.97 -1.52 24.43
CA ALA A 309 25.14 -1.69 25.29
C ALA A 309 25.26 -0.58 26.36
N LYS A 310 24.94 0.67 26.02
CA LYS A 310 24.90 1.77 27.01
C LYS A 310 23.81 1.59 28.06
N LEU A 311 22.61 1.14 27.66
CA LEU A 311 21.51 0.86 28.59
C LEU A 311 21.87 -0.26 29.59
N GLU A 312 22.61 -1.28 29.16
CA GLU A 312 23.08 -2.37 30.03
C GLU A 312 24.15 -1.88 31.04
N ILE A 313 25.05 -0.98 30.63
CA ILE A 313 26.05 -0.37 31.50
C ILE A 313 25.39 0.56 32.54
N ASP A 314 24.40 1.35 32.14
CA ASP A 314 23.67 2.26 33.03
C ASP A 314 22.80 1.49 34.05
N ALA A 315 22.16 0.39 33.63
CA ALA A 315 21.42 -0.50 34.53
C ALA A 315 22.34 -1.23 35.54
N SER A 316 23.53 -1.64 35.10
CA SER A 316 24.54 -2.26 35.96
C SER A 316 25.10 -1.27 36.99
N SER A 317 25.27 0.00 36.60
CA SER A 317 25.73 1.09 37.47
C SER A 317 24.69 1.49 38.54
N LEU A 318 23.40 1.39 38.22
CA LEU A 318 22.29 1.61 39.17
C LEU A 318 22.14 0.48 40.20
N THR A 319 22.58 -0.74 39.87
CA THR A 319 22.46 -1.91 40.77
C THR A 319 23.56 -1.92 41.85
N MET A 320 24.69 -1.23 41.64
CA MET A 320 25.80 -1.09 42.59
C MET A 320 25.60 -0.01 43.66
N LEU A 321 24.57 0.85 43.53
CA LEU A 321 24.28 1.95 44.45
C LEU A 321 23.19 1.65 45.50
N ASN A 322 22.62 0.44 45.49
CA ASN A 322 21.55 0.01 46.41
C ASN A 322 21.97 -1.09 47.42
N THR A 323 23.23 -1.11 47.84
CA THR A 323 23.68 -1.97 48.95
C THR A 323 23.90 -1.14 50.20
N ILE A 324 22.84 -0.92 50.97
CA ILE A 324 22.93 -0.41 52.35
C ILE A 324 23.47 -1.56 53.24
N PRO A 325 24.55 -1.37 54.01
CA PRO A 325 25.03 -2.41 54.92
C PRO A 325 24.23 -2.39 56.23
N GLN A 326 23.58 -3.50 56.58
CA GLN A 326 23.15 -3.75 57.96
C GLN A 326 24.01 -4.83 58.60
N THR A 327 24.48 -4.49 59.79
CA THR A 327 25.35 -5.24 60.70
C THR A 327 24.66 -6.46 61.34
N PRO A 328 25.44 -7.42 61.89
CA PRO A 328 24.94 -8.71 62.33
C PRO A 328 24.50 -8.70 63.80
N SER A 329 23.41 -9.39 64.12
CA SER A 329 23.16 -9.87 65.49
C SER A 329 22.21 -11.07 65.51
N ASP A 330 22.64 -12.07 66.26
CA ASP A 330 22.11 -13.40 66.51
C ASP A 330 20.63 -13.48 66.95
N SER A 331 19.95 -14.56 66.58
CA SER A 331 19.34 -15.51 67.55
C SER A 331 18.62 -16.68 66.87
N GLU A 332 18.90 -17.86 67.39
CA GLU A 332 18.29 -19.16 67.11
C GLU A 332 16.80 -19.23 67.53
N GLN A 333 15.98 -20.04 66.84
CA GLN A 333 15.31 -21.25 67.38
C GLN A 333 14.02 -21.66 66.61
N SER A 334 14.12 -22.86 66.04
CA SER A 334 13.15 -23.96 65.91
C SER A 334 11.62 -23.75 65.91
N SER A 335 11.04 -24.41 64.90
CA SER A 335 9.80 -25.24 64.90
C SER A 335 8.43 -24.56 64.96
N LEU A 336 7.62 -24.72 63.91
CA LEU A 336 6.43 -25.59 63.89
C LEU A 336 5.79 -25.57 62.49
N SER A 337 5.19 -26.70 62.16
CA SER A 337 4.76 -27.16 60.85
C SER A 337 3.39 -26.65 60.39
N SER A 338 3.30 -26.52 59.06
CA SER A 338 2.17 -26.85 58.17
C SER A 338 0.84 -26.08 58.27
N SER A 339 0.61 -25.20 57.30
CA SER A 339 -0.65 -25.19 56.54
C SER A 339 -0.43 -24.66 55.12
N SER A 340 -1.21 -25.20 54.20
CA SER A 340 -1.07 -25.20 52.74
C SER A 340 -1.32 -23.85 52.05
N CYS A 341 -0.39 -23.44 51.18
CA CYS A 341 -0.67 -22.76 49.90
C CYS A 341 0.67 -22.45 49.21
N ALA A 342 1.23 -23.43 48.51
CA ALA A 342 2.35 -23.23 47.59
C ALA A 342 1.90 -23.75 46.22
N ASP A 343 1.09 -22.94 45.55
CA ASP A 343 0.76 -22.98 44.13
C ASP A 343 0.05 -21.65 43.85
N ASP A 344 0.78 -20.59 43.44
CA ASP A 344 0.23 -19.43 42.69
C ASP A 344 1.21 -18.24 42.48
N ILE A 345 2.52 -18.46 42.28
CA ILE A 345 3.42 -17.34 41.87
C ILE A 345 4.36 -17.71 40.70
N ASN A 346 3.94 -18.64 39.83
CA ASN A 346 4.62 -18.87 38.55
C ASN A 346 3.71 -18.73 37.31
N GLN A 347 2.53 -18.15 37.45
CA GLN A 347 1.70 -17.70 36.32
C GLN A 347 1.75 -16.18 36.17
N THR A 348 2.92 -15.68 35.77
CA THR A 348 2.98 -14.47 34.94
C THR A 348 4.02 -14.70 33.86
N ILE A 349 3.81 -15.81 33.13
CA ILE A 349 4.50 -16.11 31.88
C ILE A 349 4.02 -15.07 30.86
N SER A 350 4.93 -14.16 30.55
CA SER A 350 5.18 -13.63 29.20
C SER A 350 4.05 -13.87 28.19
N ILE A 351 3.11 -12.93 28.12
CA ILE A 351 2.33 -12.73 26.91
C ILE A 351 3.28 -12.10 25.89
N ILE A 352 4.14 -12.94 25.32
CA ILE A 352 4.77 -12.69 24.05
C ILE A 352 3.61 -12.55 23.08
N ASN A 353 3.39 -11.35 22.56
CA ASN A 353 2.58 -11.13 21.38
C ASN A 353 3.26 -11.85 20.21
N ILE A 354 3.07 -13.16 20.13
CA ILE A 354 3.40 -13.93 18.94
C ILE A 354 2.37 -13.47 17.92
N ALA A 355 2.83 -12.68 16.92
CA ALA A 355 2.03 -12.41 15.74
C ALA A 355 1.40 -13.73 15.28
N PRO A 356 0.08 -13.80 14.99
CA PRO A 356 -0.57 -15.06 14.67
C PRO A 356 0.23 -15.74 13.55
N GLN A 357 0.75 -16.92 13.86
CA GLN A 357 1.56 -17.67 12.89
C GLN A 357 0.73 -17.85 11.62
N PRO A 358 1.30 -17.60 10.43
CA PRO A 358 0.56 -17.75 9.19
C PRO A 358 -0.06 -19.14 9.13
N SER A 359 -1.37 -19.21 8.87
CA SER A 359 -2.06 -20.49 8.75
C SER A 359 -1.40 -21.38 7.69
N LEU A 360 -1.58 -22.70 7.78
CA LEU A 360 -1.04 -23.62 6.78
C LEU A 360 -1.51 -23.26 5.36
N TYR A 361 -2.75 -22.78 5.24
CA TYR A 361 -3.28 -22.20 4.01
C TYR A 361 -2.39 -21.06 3.50
N THR A 362 -2.17 -20.05 4.35
CA THR A 362 -1.39 -18.85 4.00
C THR A 362 0.03 -19.21 3.62
N ARG A 363 0.68 -20.12 4.37
CA ARG A 363 2.06 -20.56 4.12
C ARG A 363 2.20 -21.24 2.75
N TRP A 364 1.30 -22.17 2.42
CA TRP A 364 1.35 -22.91 1.16
C TRP A 364 1.01 -21.99 -0.03
N MET A 365 -0.02 -21.16 0.12
CA MET A 365 -0.49 -20.27 -0.94
C MET A 365 0.49 -19.14 -1.24
N LYS A 366 1.24 -18.63 -0.25
CA LYS A 366 2.16 -17.50 -0.41
C LYS A 366 3.18 -17.73 -1.53
N ALA A 367 3.76 -18.92 -1.58
CA ALA A 367 4.78 -19.29 -2.57
C ALA A 367 4.26 -19.35 -4.01
N LYS A 368 2.93 -19.36 -4.20
CA LYS A 368 2.26 -19.56 -5.51
C LYS A 368 1.41 -18.36 -5.93
N GLN A 369 1.38 -17.27 -5.16
CA GLN A 369 0.62 -16.07 -5.48
C GLN A 369 1.05 -15.42 -6.79
N ILE A 370 2.34 -15.48 -7.13
CA ILE A 370 2.86 -14.95 -8.40
C ILE A 370 3.73 -16.03 -9.02
N ARG A 371 3.43 -16.40 -10.26
CA ARG A 371 4.21 -17.41 -10.99
C ARG A 371 4.33 -17.10 -12.47
N SER A 372 5.32 -17.72 -13.11
CA SER A 372 5.44 -17.69 -14.57
C SER A 372 4.69 -18.89 -15.17
N TRP A 373 4.05 -18.69 -16.32
CA TRP A 373 3.37 -19.75 -17.07
C TRP A 373 3.44 -19.44 -18.56
N ARG A 374 3.70 -20.42 -19.43
CA ARG A 374 3.73 -20.15 -20.87
C ARG A 374 2.31 -20.03 -21.44
N ILE A 375 1.89 -18.81 -21.74
CA ILE A 375 0.59 -18.46 -22.34
C ILE A 375 0.71 -18.47 -23.87
N ILE A 376 1.80 -17.94 -24.40
CA ILE A 376 2.08 -17.85 -25.83
C ILE A 376 3.47 -18.42 -26.13
N ASP A 377 3.63 -19.07 -27.28
CA ASP A 377 4.92 -19.54 -27.76
C ASP A 377 5.67 -18.47 -28.58
N GLU A 378 6.91 -18.76 -28.93
CA GLU A 378 7.78 -17.87 -29.72
C GLU A 378 7.23 -17.60 -31.13
N ASN A 379 6.39 -18.49 -31.66
CA ASN A 379 5.75 -18.38 -32.96
C ASN A 379 4.42 -17.59 -32.88
N GLY A 380 4.04 -17.10 -31.70
CA GLY A 380 2.79 -16.38 -31.47
C GLY A 380 1.56 -17.27 -31.36
N LYS A 381 1.70 -18.60 -31.23
CA LYS A 381 0.59 -19.51 -30.97
C LYS A 381 0.25 -19.51 -29.48
N LEU A 382 -1.04 -19.40 -29.17
CA LEU A 382 -1.51 -19.53 -27.79
C LEU A 382 -1.45 -20.98 -27.34
N LEU A 383 -0.85 -21.22 -26.18
CA LEU A 383 -0.78 -22.52 -25.52
C LEU A 383 -1.94 -22.75 -24.53
N VAL A 384 -2.53 -21.66 -24.04
CA VAL A 384 -3.71 -21.68 -23.17
C VAL A 384 -4.79 -20.75 -23.71
N PRO A 385 -6.08 -20.99 -23.39
CA PRO A 385 -7.15 -20.04 -23.71
C PRO A 385 -6.86 -18.66 -23.12
N TYR A 386 -6.87 -17.65 -23.99
CA TYR A 386 -6.58 -16.27 -23.64
C TYR A 386 -7.35 -15.30 -24.54
N THR A 387 -8.13 -14.43 -23.91
CA THR A 387 -9.11 -13.53 -24.55
C THR A 387 -8.44 -12.61 -25.57
N TYR A 388 -7.31 -12.01 -25.19
CA TYR A 388 -6.61 -11.02 -26.01
C TYR A 388 -5.61 -11.64 -26.98
N GLY A 389 -5.85 -12.89 -27.40
CA GLY A 389 -4.96 -13.63 -28.30
C GLY A 389 -4.69 -12.95 -29.63
N LYS A 390 -5.70 -12.27 -30.20
CA LYS A 390 -5.55 -11.54 -31.46
C LYS A 390 -4.65 -10.31 -31.27
N GLU A 391 -4.91 -9.52 -30.23
CA GLU A 391 -4.09 -8.35 -29.90
C GLU A 391 -2.66 -8.75 -29.54
N ALA A 392 -2.49 -9.79 -28.73
CA ALA A 392 -1.19 -10.32 -28.36
C ALA A 392 -0.38 -10.72 -29.60
N LYS A 393 -1.00 -11.41 -30.58
CA LYS A 393 -0.33 -11.76 -31.85
C LYS A 393 0.00 -10.55 -32.72
N SER A 394 -0.88 -9.56 -32.76
CA SER A 394 -0.67 -8.35 -33.56
C SER A 394 0.41 -7.42 -33.01
N LEU A 395 0.61 -7.44 -31.69
CA LEU A 395 1.62 -6.66 -31.02
C LEU A 395 2.94 -7.42 -31.02
N ASN A 396 3.94 -6.86 -31.71
CA ASN A 396 5.30 -7.36 -31.63
C ASN A 396 5.73 -7.34 -30.14
N PRO A 397 6.26 -8.43 -29.56
CA PRO A 397 6.71 -8.46 -28.15
C PRO A 397 7.72 -7.36 -27.80
N LEU A 398 8.47 -6.87 -28.81
CA LEU A 398 9.39 -5.74 -28.68
C LEU A 398 8.73 -4.37 -28.84
N SER A 399 7.47 -4.30 -29.32
CA SER A 399 6.74 -3.05 -29.59
C SER A 399 6.35 -2.27 -28.34
N LEU A 400 6.25 -2.94 -27.18
CA LEU A 400 6.15 -2.20 -25.93
C LEU A 400 7.39 -1.34 -25.77
N SER A 401 7.20 -0.04 -25.54
CA SER A 401 8.34 0.81 -25.26
C SER A 401 9.11 0.26 -24.05
N PHE A 402 10.43 0.50 -24.01
CA PHE A 402 11.23 0.13 -22.86
C PHE A 402 10.64 0.69 -21.54
N LYS A 403 10.09 1.91 -21.61
CA LYS A 403 9.39 2.56 -20.49
C LYS A 403 8.15 1.77 -20.05
N ALA A 404 7.33 1.28 -20.99
CA ALA A 404 6.15 0.49 -20.68
C ALA A 404 6.52 -0.86 -20.03
N ARG A 405 7.51 -1.58 -20.59
CA ARG A 405 8.00 -2.83 -19.97
C ARG A 405 8.56 -2.61 -18.58
N LYS A 406 9.37 -1.55 -18.39
CA LYS A 406 9.89 -1.15 -17.09
C LYS A 406 8.76 -0.84 -16.11
N ARG A 407 7.70 -0.16 -16.56
CA ARG A 407 6.52 0.10 -15.73
C ARG A 407 5.82 -1.18 -15.31
N ILE A 408 5.54 -2.10 -16.24
CA ILE A 408 4.91 -3.39 -15.91
C ILE A 408 5.77 -4.21 -14.93
N ALA A 409 7.11 -4.18 -15.09
CA ALA A 409 8.01 -4.83 -14.14
C ALA A 409 7.90 -4.28 -12.72
N ARG A 410 7.69 -2.96 -12.57
CA ARG A 410 7.43 -2.33 -11.27
C ARG A 410 6.09 -2.78 -10.70
N GLU A 411 5.04 -2.88 -11.52
CA GLU A 411 3.75 -3.43 -11.09
C GLU A 411 3.92 -4.84 -10.50
N ILE A 412 4.61 -5.73 -11.23
CA ILE A 412 4.81 -7.13 -10.83
C ILE A 412 5.59 -7.22 -9.51
N ALA A 413 6.69 -6.49 -9.38
CA ALA A 413 7.48 -6.51 -8.14
C ALA A 413 6.73 -5.89 -6.95
N SER A 414 5.85 -4.91 -7.20
CA SER A 414 4.98 -4.37 -6.16
C SER A 414 3.95 -5.39 -5.67
N LEU A 415 3.53 -6.35 -6.51
CA LEU A 415 2.55 -7.35 -6.12
C LEU A 415 3.14 -8.35 -5.10
N GLU A 416 4.40 -8.74 -5.20
CA GLU A 416 5.00 -9.84 -4.41
C GLU A 416 4.79 -9.71 -2.90
N ASN A 417 4.87 -8.47 -2.39
CA ASN A 417 4.77 -8.15 -0.97
C ASN A 417 3.40 -7.56 -0.55
N ASN A 418 2.56 -7.17 -1.51
CA ASN A 418 1.35 -6.37 -1.23
C ASN A 418 0.05 -7.01 -1.75
N ILE A 419 0.14 -8.09 -2.53
CA ILE A 419 -1.04 -8.79 -3.04
C ILE A 419 -1.82 -9.47 -1.89
N PRO A 420 -3.15 -9.28 -1.78
CA PRO A 420 -3.96 -9.85 -0.71
C PRO A 420 -3.80 -11.37 -0.62
N LEU A 421 -3.46 -11.85 0.58
CA LEU A 421 -3.39 -13.26 0.93
C LEU A 421 -4.01 -13.49 2.30
N ASN A 422 -5.19 -14.08 2.30
CA ASN A 422 -5.80 -14.65 3.50
C ASN A 422 -6.83 -15.72 3.09
N GLU A 423 -7.31 -16.50 4.05
CA GLU A 423 -8.26 -17.58 3.79
C GLU A 423 -9.61 -17.10 3.22
N SER A 424 -10.00 -15.86 3.51
CA SER A 424 -11.25 -15.27 3.04
C SER A 424 -11.15 -14.87 1.57
N ASN A 425 -10.15 -14.08 1.23
CA ASN A 425 -9.92 -13.55 -0.09
C ASN A 425 -8.42 -13.51 -0.42
N SER A 426 -8.07 -14.12 -1.54
CA SER A 426 -6.70 -14.25 -2.03
C SER A 426 -6.67 -13.93 -3.51
N ILE A 427 -5.56 -13.35 -3.97
CA ILE A 427 -5.32 -13.10 -5.39
C ILE A 427 -4.06 -13.86 -5.82
N PHE A 428 -4.14 -14.51 -6.98
CA PHE A 428 -3.05 -15.23 -7.61
C PHE A 428 -2.88 -14.75 -9.06
N VAL A 429 -1.63 -14.60 -9.51
CA VAL A 429 -1.28 -14.03 -10.81
C VAL A 429 -0.32 -14.96 -11.53
N CYS A 430 -0.69 -15.35 -12.75
CA CYS A 430 0.20 -16.01 -13.70
C CYS A 430 0.64 -15.01 -14.76
N ILE A 431 1.95 -14.89 -14.95
CA ILE A 431 2.56 -13.99 -15.92
C ILE A 431 3.17 -14.84 -17.04
N ASP A 432 3.04 -14.41 -18.30
CA ASP A 432 3.70 -15.15 -19.38
C ASP A 432 5.22 -15.22 -19.18
N GLU A 433 5.81 -16.38 -19.49
CA GLU A 433 7.25 -16.62 -19.33
C GLU A 433 8.10 -15.63 -20.13
N SER A 434 7.64 -15.30 -21.35
CA SER A 434 8.33 -14.49 -22.35
C SER A 434 7.83 -13.04 -22.40
N ARG A 435 6.56 -12.81 -22.02
CA ARG A 435 5.85 -11.54 -22.23
C ARG A 435 5.20 -11.03 -20.95
N CYS A 436 5.78 -9.98 -20.36
CA CYS A 436 5.24 -9.38 -19.14
C CYS A 436 3.85 -8.73 -19.31
N ASP A 437 3.42 -8.45 -20.54
CA ASP A 437 2.14 -7.82 -20.87
C ASP A 437 0.94 -8.78 -20.90
N LEU A 438 1.18 -10.08 -20.79
CA LEU A 438 0.15 -11.11 -20.75
C LEU A 438 0.05 -11.70 -19.35
N MET A 439 -1.11 -11.60 -18.72
CA MET A 439 -1.35 -12.18 -17.40
C MET A 439 -2.70 -12.87 -17.32
N LYS A 440 -2.78 -13.92 -16.50
CA LYS A 440 -4.03 -14.48 -15.98
C LYS A 440 -4.09 -14.23 -14.48
N VAL A 441 -5.27 -13.98 -13.95
CA VAL A 441 -5.49 -13.72 -12.52
C VAL A 441 -6.59 -14.64 -12.01
N LEU A 442 -6.40 -15.19 -10.81
CA LEU A 442 -7.40 -15.90 -10.05
C LEU A 442 -7.68 -15.13 -8.76
N ILE A 443 -8.95 -14.83 -8.49
CA ILE A 443 -9.39 -14.18 -7.26
C ILE A 443 -10.33 -15.12 -6.52
N THR A 444 -10.08 -15.37 -5.24
CA THR A 444 -11.02 -16.14 -4.40
C THR A 444 -12.09 -15.22 -3.81
N GLY A 445 -13.32 -15.70 -3.77
CA GLY A 445 -14.45 -14.93 -3.29
C GLY A 445 -14.44 -14.74 -1.76
N PRO A 446 -14.61 -13.50 -1.25
CA PRO A 446 -14.59 -13.20 0.18
C PRO A 446 -15.70 -13.91 0.96
N ASP A 447 -15.45 -14.21 2.23
CA ASP A 447 -16.47 -14.77 3.12
C ASP A 447 -17.64 -13.79 3.32
N GLN A 448 -18.81 -14.33 3.64
CA GLN A 448 -20.04 -13.56 3.86
C GLN A 448 -20.54 -12.80 2.62
N THR A 449 -20.09 -13.22 1.44
CA THR A 449 -20.59 -12.74 0.14
C THR A 449 -21.15 -13.92 -0.64
N PRO A 450 -22.04 -13.70 -1.63
CA PRO A 450 -22.50 -14.80 -2.50
C PRO A 450 -21.38 -15.39 -3.38
N TYR A 451 -20.17 -14.83 -3.36
CA TYR A 451 -18.98 -15.32 -4.05
C TYR A 451 -18.12 -16.27 -3.21
N GLN A 452 -18.43 -16.38 -1.91
CA GLN A 452 -17.61 -17.07 -0.91
C GLN A 452 -17.09 -18.43 -1.41
N ASN A 453 -15.80 -18.66 -1.16
CA ASN A 453 -15.02 -19.85 -1.55
C ASN A 453 -14.86 -20.07 -3.06
N GLY A 454 -15.55 -19.32 -3.92
CA GLY A 454 -15.43 -19.45 -5.37
C GLY A 454 -14.05 -19.02 -5.89
N CYS A 455 -13.59 -19.68 -6.94
CA CYS A 455 -12.37 -19.32 -7.68
C CYS A 455 -12.75 -18.65 -9.01
N PHE A 456 -12.44 -17.36 -9.15
CA PHE A 456 -12.85 -16.51 -10.28
C PHE A 456 -11.66 -16.14 -11.16
N GLU A 457 -11.72 -16.47 -12.44
CA GLU A 457 -10.63 -16.24 -13.38
C GLU A 457 -10.81 -14.98 -14.22
N PHE A 458 -9.68 -14.33 -14.49
CA PHE A 458 -9.59 -13.16 -15.35
C PHE A 458 -8.38 -13.24 -16.27
N ASP A 459 -8.54 -12.74 -17.50
CA ASP A 459 -7.41 -12.39 -18.36
C ASP A 459 -7.10 -10.90 -18.20
N VAL A 460 -5.81 -10.56 -18.10
CA VAL A 460 -5.32 -9.19 -18.05
C VAL A 460 -4.29 -8.97 -19.15
N PHE A 461 -4.44 -7.87 -19.89
CA PHE A 461 -3.58 -7.53 -21.02
C PHE A 461 -3.13 -6.06 -20.97
N PHE A 462 -1.82 -5.82 -21.10
CA PHE A 462 -1.27 -4.47 -21.13
C PHE A 462 -1.10 -3.98 -22.58
N PRO A 463 -1.84 -2.96 -23.03
CA PRO A 463 -1.74 -2.45 -24.40
C PRO A 463 -0.44 -1.65 -24.62
N ALA A 464 -0.09 -1.40 -25.90
CA ALA A 464 1.16 -0.73 -26.29
C ALA A 464 1.37 0.67 -25.67
N ASN A 465 0.28 1.38 -25.42
CA ASN A 465 0.24 2.73 -24.85
C ASN A 465 0.11 2.74 -23.31
N TYR A 466 0.20 1.59 -22.64
CA TYR A 466 0.32 1.53 -21.18
C TYR A 466 1.59 2.28 -20.70
N PRO A 467 1.55 3.05 -19.59
CA PRO A 467 0.44 3.23 -18.64
C PRO A 467 -0.50 4.40 -18.94
N PHE A 468 -0.47 5.01 -20.13
CA PHE A 468 -1.36 6.13 -20.46
C PHE A 468 -2.81 5.72 -20.69
N VAL A 469 -3.06 4.42 -20.87
CA VAL A 469 -4.39 3.80 -20.84
C VAL A 469 -4.38 2.62 -19.88
N PRO A 470 -5.55 2.22 -19.34
CA PRO A 470 -5.63 1.10 -18.43
C PRO A 470 -5.24 -0.22 -19.09
N PRO A 471 -4.82 -1.23 -18.29
CA PRO A 471 -4.80 -2.60 -18.78
C PRO A 471 -6.23 -3.02 -19.15
N LYS A 472 -6.35 -3.93 -20.11
CA LYS A 472 -7.64 -4.60 -20.39
C LYS A 472 -7.81 -5.77 -19.43
N MET A 473 -9.04 -5.99 -18.96
CA MET A 473 -9.39 -7.10 -18.07
C MET A 473 -10.70 -7.76 -18.51
N THR A 474 -10.71 -9.08 -18.63
CA THR A 474 -11.90 -9.88 -18.98
C THR A 474 -12.13 -10.95 -17.93
N PHE A 475 -13.37 -11.07 -17.46
CA PHE A 475 -13.83 -12.12 -16.57
C PHE A 475 -14.16 -13.40 -17.36
N LEU A 476 -13.65 -14.55 -16.92
CA LEU A 476 -13.73 -15.81 -17.68
C LEU A 476 -14.74 -16.81 -17.11
N THR A 477 -15.09 -16.71 -15.83
CA THR A 477 -15.96 -17.67 -15.15
C THR A 477 -17.45 -17.37 -15.45
N THR A 478 -17.84 -17.34 -16.73
CA THR A 478 -19.20 -16.96 -17.18
C THR A 478 -20.02 -18.12 -17.74
N ASN A 479 -19.48 -19.34 -17.74
CA ASN A 479 -20.03 -20.51 -18.45
C ASN A 479 -20.31 -20.23 -19.94
N SER A 480 -19.29 -19.78 -20.66
CA SER A 480 -19.40 -19.48 -22.11
C SER A 480 -20.46 -18.42 -22.45
N GLY A 481 -20.73 -17.48 -21.54
CA GLY A 481 -21.67 -16.39 -21.77
C GLY A 481 -23.07 -16.57 -21.19
N GLU A 482 -23.32 -17.64 -20.44
CA GLU A 482 -24.65 -17.89 -19.88
C GLU A 482 -24.91 -17.12 -18.58
N VAL A 483 -23.89 -16.93 -17.74
CA VAL A 483 -24.06 -16.35 -16.40
C VAL A 483 -23.50 -14.94 -16.30
N ARG A 484 -24.36 -14.02 -15.84
CA ARG A 484 -23.96 -12.70 -15.35
C ARG A 484 -23.72 -12.76 -13.85
N PHE A 485 -22.45 -12.71 -13.42
CA PHE A 485 -22.09 -12.87 -12.01
C PHE A 485 -22.36 -11.60 -11.16
N ASN A 486 -22.35 -10.42 -11.77
CA ASN A 486 -22.53 -9.16 -11.05
C ASN A 486 -23.05 -8.10 -12.03
N PRO A 487 -23.75 -7.03 -11.59
CA PRO A 487 -24.02 -5.88 -12.43
C PRO A 487 -22.80 -5.36 -13.19
N ASN A 488 -21.60 -5.45 -12.58
CA ASN A 488 -20.31 -5.07 -13.14
C ASN A 488 -19.51 -6.23 -13.79
N LEU A 489 -20.00 -7.47 -13.76
CA LEU A 489 -19.40 -8.64 -14.43
C LEU A 489 -20.39 -9.25 -15.42
N TYR A 490 -20.25 -8.87 -16.69
CA TYR A 490 -21.19 -9.20 -17.75
C TYR A 490 -20.99 -10.65 -18.23
N GLN A 491 -22.01 -11.19 -18.89
CA GLN A 491 -21.98 -12.52 -19.52
C GLN A 491 -20.85 -12.67 -20.53
N ASP A 492 -20.60 -11.65 -21.35
CA ASP A 492 -19.51 -11.60 -22.33
C ASP A 492 -18.11 -11.45 -21.69
N GLY A 493 -18.03 -11.41 -20.36
CA GLY A 493 -16.81 -11.25 -19.60
C GLY A 493 -16.37 -9.80 -19.39
N LYS A 494 -17.16 -8.80 -19.84
CA LYS A 494 -16.82 -7.39 -19.61
C LYS A 494 -16.83 -7.06 -18.11
N VAL A 495 -15.73 -6.45 -17.64
CA VAL A 495 -15.57 -5.93 -16.28
C VAL A 495 -15.81 -4.42 -16.28
N CYS A 496 -16.75 -3.94 -15.47
CA CYS A 496 -17.10 -2.52 -15.36
C CYS A 496 -16.51 -1.90 -14.09
N LEU A 497 -15.45 -1.10 -14.25
CA LEU A 497 -14.83 -0.32 -13.18
C LEU A 497 -14.40 1.05 -13.73
N SER A 498 -14.49 2.09 -12.90
CA SER A 498 -14.02 3.44 -13.24
C SER A 498 -12.52 3.44 -13.54
N ILE A 499 -11.71 2.72 -12.74
CA ILE A 499 -10.27 2.54 -12.95
C ILE A 499 -9.93 1.79 -14.26
N LEU A 500 -10.87 1.09 -14.87
CA LEU A 500 -10.71 0.49 -16.21
C LEU A 500 -11.26 1.38 -17.33
N ASN A 501 -11.79 2.55 -17.00
CA ASN A 501 -12.57 3.41 -17.90
C ASN A 501 -13.77 2.69 -18.55
N THR A 502 -14.27 1.62 -17.94
CA THR A 502 -15.44 0.84 -18.40
C THR A 502 -16.70 1.17 -17.60
N TRP A 503 -16.61 2.07 -16.64
CA TRP A 503 -17.71 2.57 -15.82
C TRP A 503 -17.59 4.07 -15.55
N GLU A 504 -18.70 4.70 -15.16
CA GLU A 504 -18.69 6.08 -14.70
C GLU A 504 -17.97 6.21 -13.35
N GLY A 505 -17.35 7.36 -13.13
CA GLY A 505 -16.59 7.65 -11.93
C GLY A 505 -16.06 9.08 -11.98
N ARG A 506 -15.69 9.61 -10.83
CA ARG A 506 -15.01 10.91 -10.72
C ARG A 506 -13.65 10.84 -11.42
N PRO A 507 -13.09 11.98 -11.87
CA PRO A 507 -11.78 11.99 -12.52
C PRO A 507 -10.71 11.20 -11.74
N GLU A 508 -10.64 11.39 -10.42
CA GLU A 508 -9.71 10.75 -9.51
C GLU A 508 -9.89 9.22 -9.37
N GLU A 509 -11.08 8.71 -9.71
CA GLU A 509 -11.40 7.27 -9.70
C GLU A 509 -11.09 6.59 -11.04
N LYS A 510 -10.85 7.37 -12.10
CA LYS A 510 -10.53 6.86 -13.44
C LYS A 510 -9.05 6.52 -13.57
N TRP A 511 -8.74 5.71 -14.58
CA TRP A 511 -7.36 5.37 -14.87
C TRP A 511 -6.52 6.63 -15.11
N ASN A 512 -5.42 6.72 -14.40
CA ASN A 512 -4.32 7.63 -14.72
C ASN A 512 -3.01 6.84 -14.68
N PRO A 513 -1.91 7.36 -15.26
CA PRO A 513 -0.64 6.65 -15.28
C PRO A 513 -0.08 6.28 -13.92
N TYR A 514 -0.55 6.83 -12.80
CA TYR A 514 -0.08 6.51 -11.45
C TYR A 514 -0.90 5.39 -10.80
N CYS A 515 -2.01 4.97 -11.41
CA CYS A 515 -2.76 3.80 -10.99
C CYS A 515 -1.92 2.52 -11.14
N SER A 516 -2.08 1.58 -10.22
CA SER A 516 -1.37 0.29 -10.23
C SER A 516 -2.28 -0.89 -10.59
N LEU A 517 -1.68 -1.99 -11.05
CA LEU A 517 -2.38 -3.26 -11.21
C LEU A 517 -2.94 -3.74 -9.86
N LEU A 518 -2.20 -3.53 -8.76
CA LEU A 518 -2.68 -3.89 -7.42
C LEU A 518 -3.99 -3.16 -7.09
N GLN A 519 -4.07 -1.85 -7.34
CA GLN A 519 -5.30 -1.08 -7.11
C GLN A 519 -6.47 -1.61 -7.94
N LEU A 520 -6.23 -1.98 -9.20
CA LEU A 520 -7.24 -2.60 -10.04
C LEU A 520 -7.74 -3.93 -9.44
N LEU A 521 -6.84 -4.83 -9.07
CA LEU A 521 -7.18 -6.15 -8.54
C LEU A 521 -7.90 -6.06 -7.18
N VAL A 522 -7.47 -5.14 -6.32
CA VAL A 522 -8.15 -4.84 -5.03
C VAL A 522 -9.51 -4.20 -5.27
N SER A 523 -9.67 -3.35 -6.29
CA SER A 523 -10.97 -2.76 -6.64
C SER A 523 -12.00 -3.81 -7.06
N VAL A 524 -11.58 -4.88 -7.74
CA VAL A 524 -12.48 -6.01 -8.03
C VAL A 524 -12.98 -6.65 -6.74
N GLN A 525 -12.10 -6.92 -5.77
CA GLN A 525 -12.53 -7.47 -4.48
C GLN A 525 -13.44 -6.52 -3.71
N ALA A 526 -13.09 -5.23 -3.66
CA ALA A 526 -13.77 -4.24 -2.82
C ALA A 526 -15.12 -3.75 -3.39
N LEU A 527 -15.25 -3.64 -4.72
CA LEU A 527 -16.41 -3.03 -5.36
C LEU A 527 -17.33 -4.05 -6.04
N ILE A 528 -16.82 -5.21 -6.43
CA ILE A 528 -17.59 -6.23 -7.15
C ILE A 528 -17.94 -7.40 -6.24
N PHE A 529 -16.97 -7.96 -5.54
CA PHE A 529 -17.18 -9.11 -4.64
C PHE A 529 -17.70 -8.69 -3.25
N VAL A 530 -18.86 -8.04 -3.26
CA VAL A 530 -19.52 -7.47 -2.08
C VAL A 530 -20.67 -8.35 -1.56
N LYS A 531 -21.15 -8.05 -0.35
CA LYS A 531 -22.24 -8.80 0.31
C LYS A 531 -23.59 -8.70 -0.39
N GLU A 532 -23.90 -7.54 -0.96
CA GLU A 532 -25.21 -7.25 -1.57
C GLU A 532 -25.06 -6.71 -3.02
N PRO A 533 -24.54 -7.52 -3.95
CA PRO A 533 -24.22 -7.11 -5.32
C PRO A 533 -25.42 -6.65 -6.14
N TYR A 534 -26.65 -6.95 -5.73
CA TYR A 534 -27.87 -6.41 -6.33
C TYR A 534 -27.86 -4.88 -6.40
N PHE A 535 -27.28 -4.21 -5.40
CA PHE A 535 -27.23 -2.75 -5.33
C PHE A 535 -26.08 -2.12 -6.13
N ASN A 536 -25.24 -2.92 -6.78
CA ASN A 536 -24.26 -2.40 -7.75
C ASN A 536 -24.93 -1.94 -9.05
N GLU A 537 -26.22 -2.24 -9.24
CA GLU A 537 -26.98 -1.77 -10.39
C GLU A 537 -27.28 -0.26 -10.28
N PRO A 538 -26.96 0.55 -11.31
CA PRO A 538 -27.34 1.95 -11.37
C PRO A 538 -28.78 2.24 -10.95
N GLY A 539 -28.94 3.04 -9.91
CA GLY A 539 -30.23 3.50 -9.43
C GLY A 539 -30.93 2.52 -8.50
N PHE A 540 -30.32 1.40 -8.12
CA PHE A 540 -30.90 0.46 -7.15
C PHE A 540 -30.55 0.81 -5.70
N GLU A 541 -29.59 1.71 -5.50
CA GLU A 541 -29.13 2.19 -4.18
C GLU A 541 -30.27 2.75 -3.34
N LYS A 542 -31.25 3.40 -3.99
CA LYS A 542 -32.46 3.94 -3.34
C LYS A 542 -33.31 2.89 -2.65
N TYR A 543 -33.10 1.60 -2.93
CA TYR A 543 -33.85 0.49 -2.34
C TYR A 543 -33.13 -0.21 -1.19
N ILE A 544 -31.88 0.17 -0.85
CA ILE A 544 -31.06 -0.51 0.17
C ILE A 544 -31.81 -0.63 1.51
N CYS A 545 -32.43 0.45 1.98
CA CYS A 545 -33.12 0.47 3.27
C CYS A 545 -34.62 0.14 3.16
N THR A 546 -35.05 -0.55 2.09
CA THR A 546 -36.46 -0.91 1.89
C THR A 546 -36.64 -2.42 1.98
N ASP A 547 -37.75 -2.87 2.56
CA ASP A 547 -38.07 -4.31 2.65
C ASP A 547 -38.07 -4.95 1.26
N LYS A 548 -38.64 -4.26 0.27
CA LYS A 548 -38.65 -4.73 -1.12
C LYS A 548 -37.23 -4.90 -1.67
N GLY A 549 -36.35 -3.92 -1.50
CA GLY A 549 -34.96 -4.00 -1.96
C GLY A 549 -34.19 -5.10 -1.26
N GLN A 550 -34.38 -5.26 0.05
CA GLN A 550 -33.77 -6.33 0.84
C GLN A 550 -34.24 -7.73 0.39
N HIS A 551 -35.53 -7.89 0.10
CA HIS A 551 -36.07 -9.14 -0.46
C HIS A 551 -35.47 -9.46 -1.83
N LEU A 552 -35.32 -8.46 -2.71
CA LEU A 552 -34.72 -8.64 -4.04
C LEU A 552 -33.23 -8.95 -3.96
N SER A 553 -32.48 -8.23 -3.11
CA SER A 553 -31.07 -8.49 -2.80
C SER A 553 -30.85 -9.91 -2.32
N LYS A 554 -31.70 -10.40 -1.40
CA LYS A 554 -31.64 -11.78 -0.91
C LYS A 554 -31.90 -12.81 -2.01
N SER A 555 -32.90 -12.59 -2.86
CA SER A 555 -33.19 -13.49 -3.98
C SER A 555 -32.03 -13.53 -5.00
N TYR A 556 -31.46 -12.36 -5.31
CA TYR A 556 -30.27 -12.24 -6.16
C TYR A 556 -29.08 -13.01 -5.56
N ASN A 557 -28.82 -12.84 -4.26
CA ASN A 557 -27.75 -13.56 -3.56
C ASN A 557 -27.92 -15.08 -3.57
N GLN A 558 -29.15 -15.59 -3.45
CA GLN A 558 -29.41 -17.03 -3.52
C GLN A 558 -29.06 -17.60 -4.89
N GLN A 559 -29.42 -16.90 -5.96
CA GLN A 559 -29.09 -17.30 -7.33
C GLN A 559 -27.59 -17.27 -7.58
N LEU A 560 -26.95 -16.19 -7.13
CA LEU A 560 -25.53 -16.00 -7.30
C LEU A 560 -24.70 -17.00 -6.48
N ASN A 561 -25.13 -17.33 -5.26
CA ASN A 561 -24.49 -18.36 -4.45
C ASN A 561 -24.52 -19.72 -5.15
N HIS A 562 -25.68 -20.12 -5.72
CA HIS A 562 -25.73 -21.34 -6.51
C HIS A 562 -24.81 -21.29 -7.75
N ALA A 563 -24.79 -20.18 -8.48
CA ALA A 563 -23.88 -20.00 -9.62
C ALA A 563 -22.39 -20.10 -9.19
N THR A 564 -22.04 -19.58 -8.01
CA THR A 564 -20.72 -19.74 -7.40
C THR A 564 -20.42 -21.22 -7.11
N LEU A 565 -21.33 -21.94 -6.44
CA LEU A 565 -21.15 -23.37 -6.17
C LEU A 565 -20.97 -24.19 -7.47
N GLN A 566 -21.76 -23.90 -8.49
CA GLN A 566 -21.73 -24.63 -9.76
C GLN A 566 -20.48 -24.29 -10.58
N LEU A 567 -20.21 -23.01 -10.84
CA LEU A 567 -19.21 -22.60 -11.83
C LEU A 567 -17.86 -22.26 -11.20
N ALA A 568 -17.86 -21.53 -10.08
CA ALA A 568 -16.64 -21.09 -9.43
C ALA A 568 -16.06 -22.17 -8.48
N ILE A 569 -16.79 -23.25 -8.20
CA ILE A 569 -16.34 -24.39 -7.38
C ILE A 569 -16.37 -25.70 -8.17
N VAL A 570 -17.55 -26.20 -8.54
CA VAL A 570 -17.68 -27.54 -9.18
C VAL A 570 -16.94 -27.59 -10.51
N GLU A 571 -17.19 -26.65 -11.42
CA GLU A 571 -16.49 -26.63 -12.72
C GLU A 571 -14.98 -26.38 -12.56
N GLN A 572 -14.57 -25.57 -11.59
CA GLN A 572 -13.15 -25.37 -11.25
C GLN A 572 -12.49 -26.64 -10.71
N LEU A 573 -13.19 -27.46 -9.92
CA LEU A 573 -12.71 -28.77 -9.48
C LEU A 573 -12.71 -29.81 -10.60
N ARG A 574 -13.64 -29.70 -11.55
CA ARG A 574 -13.79 -30.62 -12.68
C ARG A 574 -12.73 -30.39 -13.74
N LYS A 575 -12.52 -29.13 -14.14
CA LYS A 575 -11.62 -28.73 -15.22
C LYS A 575 -10.86 -27.46 -14.85
N PRO A 576 -9.95 -27.54 -13.85
CA PRO A 576 -9.17 -26.38 -13.47
C PRO A 576 -8.25 -25.93 -14.62
N PRO A 577 -8.02 -24.62 -14.79
CA PRO A 577 -6.98 -24.12 -15.68
C PRO A 577 -5.60 -24.64 -15.23
N GLU A 578 -4.77 -25.10 -16.16
CA GLU A 578 -3.48 -25.69 -15.80
C GLU A 578 -2.57 -24.69 -15.05
N CYS A 579 -2.70 -23.40 -15.37
CA CYS A 579 -1.98 -22.33 -14.69
C CYS A 579 -2.47 -22.01 -13.27
N PHE A 580 -3.57 -22.58 -12.77
CA PHE A 580 -3.98 -22.43 -11.37
C PHE A 580 -4.39 -23.74 -10.70
N LYS A 581 -4.20 -24.88 -11.38
CA LYS A 581 -4.71 -26.18 -10.96
C LYS A 581 -4.31 -26.60 -9.55
N ASP A 582 -3.02 -26.55 -9.22
CA ASP A 582 -2.53 -26.85 -7.88
C ASP A 582 -3.09 -25.89 -6.83
N ILE A 583 -3.20 -24.60 -7.16
CA ILE A 583 -3.76 -23.57 -6.28
C ILE A 583 -5.25 -23.83 -6.00
N ILE A 584 -6.04 -24.09 -7.04
CA ILE A 584 -7.48 -24.38 -6.94
C ILE A 584 -7.72 -25.65 -6.13
N LEU A 585 -7.01 -26.74 -6.46
CA LEU A 585 -7.15 -28.01 -5.75
C LEU A 585 -6.75 -27.85 -4.28
N ARG A 586 -5.67 -27.13 -3.98
CA ARG A 586 -5.26 -26.89 -2.59
C ARG A 586 -6.23 -25.98 -1.84
N HIS A 587 -6.76 -24.95 -2.50
CA HIS A 587 -7.73 -24.02 -1.92
C HIS A 587 -8.96 -24.77 -1.43
N PHE A 588 -9.54 -25.61 -2.31
CA PHE A 588 -10.69 -26.42 -1.96
C PHE A 588 -10.37 -27.56 -0.99
N TRP A 589 -9.14 -28.06 -0.96
CA TRP A 589 -8.73 -29.05 0.05
C TRP A 589 -8.74 -28.44 1.46
N PHE A 590 -8.17 -27.24 1.63
CA PHE A 590 -8.19 -26.55 2.93
C PHE A 590 -9.59 -26.09 3.33
N LYS A 591 -10.41 -25.64 2.37
CA LYS A 591 -11.73 -25.04 2.64
C LYS A 591 -12.91 -26.00 2.46
N LYS A 592 -12.66 -27.30 2.25
CA LYS A 592 -13.68 -28.32 1.98
C LYS A 592 -14.86 -28.30 2.95
N ASP A 593 -14.61 -28.13 4.25
CA ASP A 593 -15.66 -28.16 5.26
C ASP A 593 -16.52 -26.89 5.21
N SER A 594 -15.89 -25.73 5.01
CA SER A 594 -16.60 -24.47 4.77
C SER A 594 -17.45 -24.54 3.49
N VAL A 595 -16.91 -25.11 2.42
CA VAL A 595 -17.61 -25.30 1.14
C VAL A 595 -18.81 -26.25 1.29
N ARG A 596 -18.65 -27.37 2.02
CA ARG A 596 -19.75 -28.29 2.34
C ARG A 596 -20.84 -27.60 3.14
N GLN A 597 -20.47 -26.79 4.13
CA GLN A 597 -21.42 -26.03 4.94
C GLN A 597 -22.21 -25.01 4.10
N GLN A 598 -21.52 -24.26 3.24
CA GLN A 598 -22.15 -23.32 2.30
C GLN A 598 -23.13 -24.03 1.36
N ALA A 599 -22.72 -25.17 0.80
CA ALA A 599 -23.54 -25.98 -0.09
C ALA A 599 -24.81 -26.50 0.61
N GLN A 600 -24.68 -26.99 1.84
CA GLN A 600 -25.80 -27.45 2.65
C GLN A 600 -26.76 -26.30 3.00
N GLN A 601 -26.22 -25.12 3.32
CA GLN A 601 -27.03 -23.93 3.58
C GLN A 601 -27.82 -23.51 2.34
N CYS A 602 -27.19 -23.52 1.15
CA CYS A 602 -27.87 -23.24 -0.12
C CYS A 602 -29.01 -24.23 -0.39
N LEU A 603 -28.80 -25.52 -0.10
CA LEU A 603 -29.84 -26.55 -0.23
C LEU A 603 -31.01 -26.32 0.74
N ASN A 604 -30.71 -26.03 2.01
CA ASN A 604 -31.72 -25.75 3.02
C ASN A 604 -32.56 -24.52 2.65
N ASP A 605 -31.93 -23.45 2.16
CA ASP A 605 -32.62 -22.25 1.70
C ASP A 605 -33.54 -22.54 0.50
N ALA A 606 -33.10 -23.37 -0.46
CA ALA A 606 -33.91 -23.80 -1.58
C ALA A 606 -35.12 -24.65 -1.15
N MET A 607 -34.94 -25.54 -0.16
CA MET A 607 -36.02 -26.34 0.42
C MET A 607 -37.06 -25.44 1.12
N LEU A 608 -36.62 -24.46 1.91
CA LEU A 608 -37.50 -23.50 2.58
C LEU A 608 -38.30 -22.66 1.58
N ASN A 609 -37.69 -22.25 0.48
CA ASN A 609 -38.38 -21.52 -0.58
C ASN A 609 -39.43 -22.41 -1.28
N CYS A 610 -39.13 -23.68 -1.53
CA CYS A 610 -40.08 -24.64 -2.10
C CYS A 610 -41.28 -24.89 -1.16
N ALA A 611 -41.03 -25.03 0.14
CA ALA A 611 -42.06 -25.32 1.14
C ALA A 611 -43.04 -24.14 1.36
N LYS A 612 -42.60 -22.90 1.14
CA LYS A 612 -43.45 -21.71 1.33
C LYS A 612 -44.55 -21.54 0.27
N GLY A 613 -44.51 -22.31 -0.82
CA GLY A 613 -45.51 -22.26 -1.89
C GLY A 613 -45.47 -20.92 -2.65
N SER A 614 -45.35 -20.97 -3.98
CA SER A 614 -45.46 -19.78 -4.83
C SER A 614 -46.85 -19.14 -4.70
N ARG A 615 -47.00 -18.20 -3.76
CA ARG A 615 -48.07 -17.18 -3.76
C ARG A 615 -47.43 -15.80 -3.80
N HIS A 616 -46.74 -15.45 -4.88
CA HIS A 616 -46.58 -14.05 -5.24
C HIS A 616 -46.57 -13.89 -6.75
N GLU A 617 -47.48 -13.04 -7.20
CA GLU A 617 -47.78 -12.67 -8.57
C GLU A 617 -46.53 -12.32 -9.38
N ASP A 618 -46.50 -12.86 -10.60
CA ASP A 618 -45.69 -12.39 -11.72
C ASP A 618 -45.79 -10.86 -11.88
N ARG A 619 -44.78 -10.12 -11.42
CA ARG A 619 -44.57 -8.72 -11.84
C ARG A 619 -43.09 -8.42 -12.02
N LYS A 620 -42.65 -8.56 -13.27
CA LYS A 620 -41.47 -7.92 -13.91
C LYS A 620 -40.37 -7.51 -12.94
N LEU A 621 -39.46 -8.45 -12.65
CA LEU A 621 -38.12 -8.12 -12.21
C LEU A 621 -37.41 -7.37 -13.34
N LEU A 622 -36.63 -6.34 -13.00
CA LEU A 622 -36.08 -5.34 -13.93
C LEU A 622 -35.06 -5.89 -14.96
N TYR A 623 -34.83 -7.20 -14.98
CA TYR A 623 -33.95 -7.90 -15.89
C TYR A 623 -34.73 -8.85 -16.80
N PRO A 624 -35.04 -8.44 -18.05
CA PRO A 624 -35.66 -9.30 -19.04
C PRO A 624 -34.60 -10.14 -19.74
N SER A 625 -34.13 -11.18 -19.06
CA SER A 625 -33.56 -12.38 -19.66
C SER A 625 -33.65 -13.49 -18.62
N GLU A 626 -34.79 -14.20 -18.66
CA GLU A 626 -34.96 -15.59 -18.18
C GLU A 626 -34.10 -15.99 -16.98
N ILE A 627 -34.44 -15.49 -15.79
CA ILE A 627 -33.96 -16.13 -14.57
C ILE A 627 -35.09 -17.04 -14.10
N GLU A 628 -35.06 -18.29 -14.57
CA GLU A 628 -35.88 -19.35 -14.01
C GLU A 628 -35.69 -19.38 -12.50
N THR A 629 -36.79 -19.44 -11.75
CA THR A 629 -36.74 -19.70 -10.31
C THR A 629 -35.87 -20.92 -10.07
N LEU A 630 -34.83 -20.77 -9.25
CA LEU A 630 -33.87 -21.83 -8.97
C LEU A 630 -34.59 -23.09 -8.50
N SER A 631 -34.55 -24.14 -9.32
CA SER A 631 -35.22 -25.38 -8.96
C SER A 631 -34.43 -26.09 -7.85
N LEU A 632 -35.15 -26.63 -6.87
CA LEU A 632 -34.54 -27.45 -5.80
C LEU A 632 -33.72 -28.60 -6.38
N LYS A 633 -34.17 -29.18 -7.51
CA LYS A 633 -33.48 -30.24 -8.22
C LYS A 633 -32.11 -29.79 -8.71
N THR A 634 -32.00 -28.60 -9.31
CA THR A 634 -30.74 -28.04 -9.80
C THR A 634 -29.76 -27.84 -8.64
N VAL A 635 -30.22 -27.26 -7.52
CA VAL A 635 -29.37 -27.07 -6.33
C VAL A 635 -28.89 -28.41 -5.79
N ALA A 636 -29.78 -29.41 -5.65
CA ALA A 636 -29.43 -30.73 -5.16
C ALA A 636 -28.36 -31.40 -6.05
N THR A 637 -28.51 -31.36 -7.38
CA THR A 637 -27.51 -31.90 -8.31
C THR A 637 -26.16 -31.20 -8.18
N THR A 638 -26.14 -29.87 -8.01
CA THR A 638 -24.90 -29.12 -7.78
C THR A 638 -24.22 -29.55 -6.48
N VAL A 639 -24.98 -29.71 -5.39
CA VAL A 639 -24.46 -30.14 -4.08
C VAL A 639 -23.94 -31.58 -4.13
N GLU A 640 -24.62 -32.48 -4.83
CA GLU A 640 -24.15 -33.86 -5.05
C GLU A 640 -22.84 -33.89 -5.84
N ALA A 641 -22.76 -33.15 -6.94
CA ALA A 641 -21.54 -33.04 -7.74
C ALA A 641 -20.37 -32.45 -6.92
N LEU A 642 -20.63 -31.40 -6.14
CA LEU A 642 -19.67 -30.79 -5.23
C LEU A 642 -19.12 -31.80 -4.22
N ASN A 643 -20.00 -32.53 -3.54
CA ASN A 643 -19.58 -33.55 -2.58
C ASN A 643 -18.78 -34.68 -3.24
N PHE A 644 -19.17 -35.10 -4.45
CA PHE A 644 -18.42 -36.08 -5.22
C PHE A 644 -16.98 -35.60 -5.50
N HIS A 645 -16.81 -34.37 -5.98
CA HIS A 645 -15.50 -33.81 -6.29
C HIS A 645 -14.65 -33.57 -5.03
N LEU A 646 -15.22 -33.07 -3.93
CA LEU A 646 -14.50 -32.90 -2.67
C LEU A 646 -14.05 -34.23 -2.05
N ASN A 647 -14.91 -35.25 -2.06
CA ASN A 647 -14.54 -36.59 -1.59
C ASN A 647 -13.41 -37.21 -2.42
N ARG A 648 -13.40 -36.96 -3.73
CA ARG A 648 -12.30 -37.38 -4.61
C ARG A 648 -11.00 -36.63 -4.30
N LEU A 649 -11.09 -35.33 -4.01
CA LEU A 649 -9.95 -34.50 -3.64
C LEU A 649 -9.29 -34.99 -2.35
N GLU A 650 -10.07 -35.36 -1.32
CA GLU A 650 -9.56 -35.90 -0.05
C GLU A 650 -8.78 -37.20 -0.20
N LYS A 651 -9.13 -38.03 -1.18
CA LYS A 651 -8.43 -39.30 -1.45
C LYS A 651 -7.09 -39.13 -2.19
N THR A 652 -6.75 -37.90 -2.59
CA THR A 652 -5.54 -37.63 -3.37
C THR A 652 -4.33 -37.53 -2.43
N ARG A 653 -3.53 -38.60 -2.34
CA ARG A 653 -2.43 -38.76 -1.38
C ARG A 653 -1.39 -37.62 -1.37
N GLY A 654 -1.09 -37.01 -2.52
CA GLY A 654 -0.10 -35.93 -2.63
C GLY A 654 -0.52 -34.56 -2.07
N LEU A 655 -1.77 -34.38 -1.62
CA LEU A 655 -2.20 -33.14 -0.96
C LEU A 655 -2.13 -33.25 0.59
N CYS A 656 -1.92 -34.44 1.14
CA CYS A 656 -1.77 -34.61 2.59
C CYS A 656 -0.32 -34.52 3.08
N GLU A 657 0.66 -34.87 2.24
CA GLU A 657 2.05 -35.17 2.68
C GLU A 657 3.01 -33.96 2.74
N ASP A 658 2.68 -32.80 2.16
CA ASP A 658 3.55 -31.61 2.15
C ASP A 658 3.50 -30.77 3.47
N GLY A 659 3.10 -31.38 4.59
CA GLY A 659 2.74 -30.67 5.81
C GLY A 659 3.17 -31.29 7.14
N GLU A 660 4.05 -32.30 7.12
CA GLU A 660 4.75 -32.77 8.33
C GLU A 660 6.18 -32.22 8.41
#